data_AF-A0A2K6R5U9-F1
#
_entry.id   AF-A0A2K6R5U9-F1
#
_cell.length_a   1.000
_cell.length_b   1.000
_cell.length_c   1.000
_cell.angle_alpha   90.00
_cell.angle_beta   90.00
_cell.angle_gamma   90.00
#
_symmetry.space_group_name_H-M   'P 1'
#
loop_
_entity.id
_entity.type
_entity.pdbx_description
1 polymer ?
#
loop_
_entity_poly.entity_id
_entity_poly.type
_entity_poly.pdbx_seq_one_letter_code
_entity_poly.pdbx_strand_id
1 'polypeptide(L)'
;MDFSKFLADDFDVKEWINAAFRAGSKEAASGKADGHAATLVMKLQLFIQEVNHAVEETSHQALQNMPKVLRDVEALKQEASFLKEQMILVKEDIKKFEQDTSQSMQVLVEIDQVKSRMQLAAESLQEADKWSTLSADIEETFKTQDIAVISAKLTGMQNSLMMLVDTPDYSEKCVHLEALKNRLEALASPQIVAAFTSQAVDQSKVFVKVFTEIDRMPQLLAYYYKCHKVQLLAAWQELCQSDLPLDRQLTGLYDALLGAWHTQIQWATQEHGEVIDCVQELSHSVNKLFGLASAAVDRCVRFTNGLGTCGLLSALKSLFAKYVSDFTSTLQSIRKKCKLDDIPPDSLFQEDWTAFQNSIRIIATCGELLRHCGDFEQQLANRILSTAGKYLSDSCSPRSLAGFQESILTDKKSSAKNPWQEYNYLQKDNPAEYASLMEILYTLKEKGSSNHNLLAAPRAALTRLNQQAHQLAFDSVFLRIKQQLLLISKMDSWNTAGIGETLTDDLPAFSLTPLEYISNIGQYIMSLPLNLEPFVTQEDSALELALHAGKLPFPPEQGDELPELDNMADNWLGSIARATMQTYCDAILQIPELSPHSAKQLATDIDYLINVMDALGLQPSRTLQHIVTLLKTRPEDYRQVSKGLPRRLATTVATMRSVNY
;
A
#
# COMPACT_ATOMS: atom_id res chain seq x y z
N MET A 1 5.66 -51.31 -56.59
CA MET A 1 4.26 -51.03 -56.96
C MET A 1 3.60 -50.49 -55.71
N ASP A 2 2.74 -49.48 -55.84
CA ASP A 2 2.03 -48.91 -54.69
C ASP A 2 0.86 -49.84 -54.31
N PHE A 3 0.89 -50.41 -53.10
CA PHE A 3 0.03 -51.54 -52.67
C PHE A 3 -1.40 -51.15 -52.29
N SER A 4 -1.61 -49.85 -52.08
CA SER A 4 -2.89 -49.25 -51.69
C SER A 4 -3.97 -49.37 -52.77
N LYS A 5 -3.59 -49.54 -54.04
CA LYS A 5 -4.55 -49.62 -55.16
C LYS A 5 -5.29 -50.95 -55.27
N PHE A 6 -4.71 -52.07 -54.81
CA PHE A 6 -5.36 -53.39 -54.84
C PHE A 6 -6.36 -53.60 -53.70
N LEU A 7 -6.29 -52.77 -52.66
CA LEU A 7 -7.18 -52.78 -51.51
C LEU A 7 -8.38 -51.83 -51.66
N ALA A 8 -8.45 -51.09 -52.77
CA ALA A 8 -9.54 -50.17 -53.07
C ALA A 8 -10.73 -50.94 -53.67
N ASP A 9 -11.95 -50.68 -53.18
CA ASP A 9 -13.17 -51.38 -53.59
C ASP A 9 -13.55 -51.15 -55.08
N ASP A 10 -13.00 -50.12 -55.71
CA ASP A 10 -13.22 -49.68 -57.09
C ASP A 10 -12.09 -50.10 -58.06
N PHE A 11 -11.25 -51.06 -57.66
CA PHE A 11 -10.10 -51.49 -58.47
C PHE A 11 -10.51 -52.19 -59.79
N ASP A 12 -10.24 -51.53 -60.94
CA ASP A 12 -10.39 -52.13 -62.26
C ASP A 12 -9.07 -52.75 -62.77
N VAL A 13 -9.07 -54.08 -62.81
CA VAL A 13 -7.97 -54.92 -63.29
C VAL A 13 -7.55 -54.55 -64.72
N LYS A 14 -8.49 -54.23 -65.61
CA LYS A 14 -8.19 -53.94 -67.02
C LYS A 14 -7.51 -52.58 -67.15
N GLU A 15 -7.99 -51.58 -66.42
CA GLU A 15 -7.38 -50.25 -66.41
C GLU A 15 -5.96 -50.28 -65.82
N TRP A 16 -5.77 -51.05 -64.75
CA TRP A 16 -4.46 -51.24 -64.12
C TRP A 16 -3.45 -51.96 -65.04
N ILE A 17 -3.85 -53.08 -65.67
CA ILE A 17 -2.98 -53.79 -66.64
C ILE A 17 -2.62 -52.86 -67.80
N ASN A 18 -3.61 -52.17 -68.37
CA ASN A 18 -3.37 -51.25 -69.48
C ASN A 18 -2.44 -50.09 -69.08
N ALA A 19 -2.56 -49.55 -67.87
CA ALA A 19 -1.66 -48.53 -67.34
C ALA A 19 -0.24 -49.06 -67.10
N ALA A 20 -0.09 -50.29 -66.58
CA ALA A 20 1.20 -50.94 -66.36
C ALA A 20 1.95 -51.19 -67.68
N PHE A 21 1.24 -51.64 -68.73
CA PHE A 21 1.82 -51.79 -70.06
C PHE A 21 2.11 -50.45 -70.75
N ARG A 22 1.31 -49.40 -70.51
CA ARG A 22 1.56 -48.04 -71.04
C ARG A 22 2.75 -47.34 -70.37
N ALA A 23 2.97 -47.55 -69.06
CA ALA A 23 4.11 -46.97 -68.34
C ALA A 23 5.47 -47.52 -68.83
N GLY A 24 5.48 -48.70 -69.48
CA GLY A 24 6.64 -49.30 -70.13
C GLY A 24 6.97 -48.78 -71.54
N SER A 25 6.49 -47.60 -71.94
CA SER A 25 6.69 -47.07 -73.30
C SER A 25 8.15 -46.72 -73.61
N LYS A 26 8.85 -47.68 -74.21
CA LYS A 26 9.65 -47.52 -75.44
C LYS A 26 9.93 -48.83 -76.19
N GLU A 27 9.52 -49.98 -75.65
CA GLU A 27 9.69 -51.30 -76.30
C GLU A 27 8.35 -51.98 -76.67
N ALA A 28 7.26 -51.22 -76.78
CA ALA A 28 5.94 -51.71 -77.14
C ALA A 28 5.63 -51.59 -78.65
N ALA A 29 6.65 -51.66 -79.51
CA ALA A 29 6.50 -51.78 -80.95
C ALA A 29 7.33 -52.96 -81.46
N SER A 30 6.64 -54.08 -81.73
CA SER A 30 7.10 -55.41 -82.17
C SER A 30 7.48 -56.44 -81.09
N GLY A 31 6.56 -57.38 -80.85
CA GLY A 31 6.87 -58.78 -80.51
C GLY A 31 7.24 -59.18 -79.07
N LYS A 32 7.45 -58.26 -78.13
CA LYS A 32 7.91 -58.60 -76.75
C LYS A 32 6.89 -58.33 -75.62
N ALA A 33 5.59 -58.26 -75.92
CA ALA A 33 4.55 -58.09 -74.90
C ALA A 33 4.49 -59.25 -73.89
N ASP A 34 4.71 -60.48 -74.36
CA ASP A 34 4.71 -61.69 -73.51
C ASP A 34 5.81 -61.69 -72.44
N GLY A 35 7.00 -61.16 -72.75
CA GLY A 35 8.10 -61.09 -71.78
C GLY A 35 7.82 -60.13 -70.62
N HIS A 36 7.15 -59.00 -70.90
CA HIS A 36 6.75 -58.07 -69.87
C HIS A 36 5.58 -58.61 -69.02
N ALA A 37 4.62 -59.29 -69.66
CA ALA A 37 3.54 -60.00 -68.97
C ALA A 37 4.08 -61.06 -68.00
N ALA A 38 5.00 -61.91 -68.45
CA ALA A 38 5.61 -62.95 -67.62
C ALA A 38 6.39 -62.37 -66.43
N THR A 39 7.08 -61.24 -66.63
CA THR A 39 7.80 -60.55 -65.54
C THR A 39 6.84 -59.96 -64.51
N LEU A 40 5.69 -59.41 -64.96
CA LEU A 40 4.66 -58.86 -64.07
C LEU A 40 3.98 -59.98 -63.26
N VAL A 41 3.67 -61.11 -63.91
CA VAL A 41 3.10 -62.30 -63.25
C VAL A 41 4.09 -62.83 -62.21
N MET A 42 5.37 -62.96 -62.53
CA MET A 42 6.38 -63.42 -61.57
C MET A 42 6.49 -62.50 -60.35
N LYS A 43 6.41 -61.17 -60.55
CA LYS A 43 6.38 -60.21 -59.44
C LYS A 43 5.11 -60.38 -58.59
N LEU A 44 3.94 -60.50 -59.21
CA LEU A 44 2.68 -60.77 -58.49
C LEU A 44 2.72 -62.10 -57.73
N GLN A 45 3.37 -63.12 -58.27
CA GLN A 45 3.50 -64.44 -57.63
C GLN A 45 4.41 -64.37 -56.39
N LEU A 46 5.53 -63.64 -56.48
CA LEU A 46 6.39 -63.35 -55.33
C LEU A 46 5.63 -62.53 -54.28
N PHE A 47 4.79 -61.57 -54.69
CA PHE A 47 3.97 -60.80 -53.76
C PHE A 47 2.92 -61.66 -53.04
N ILE A 48 2.26 -62.58 -53.74
CA ILE A 48 1.33 -63.53 -53.11
C ILE A 48 2.08 -64.37 -52.06
N GLN A 49 3.32 -64.79 -52.35
CA GLN A 49 4.14 -65.52 -51.37
C GLN A 49 4.53 -64.65 -50.17
N GLU A 50 4.94 -63.40 -50.38
CA GLU A 50 5.27 -62.47 -49.29
C GLU A 50 4.07 -62.18 -48.38
N VAL A 51 2.88 -61.92 -48.96
CA VAL A 51 1.65 -61.68 -48.19
C VAL A 51 1.23 -62.93 -47.43
N ASN A 52 1.25 -64.10 -48.07
CA ASN A 52 0.93 -65.36 -47.39
C ASN A 52 1.89 -65.65 -46.25
N HIS A 53 3.20 -65.40 -46.44
CA HIS A 53 4.18 -65.55 -45.38
C HIS A 53 3.95 -64.56 -44.24
N ALA A 54 3.65 -63.28 -44.52
CA ALA A 54 3.37 -62.29 -43.49
C ALA A 54 2.11 -62.64 -42.68
N VAL A 55 1.07 -63.16 -43.35
CA VAL A 55 -0.15 -63.64 -42.69
C VAL A 55 0.13 -64.88 -41.83
N GLU A 56 0.91 -65.84 -42.33
CA GLU A 56 1.31 -67.02 -41.55
C GLU A 56 2.15 -66.63 -40.33
N GLU A 57 3.09 -65.71 -40.49
CA GLU A 57 3.97 -65.26 -39.40
C GLU A 57 3.20 -64.49 -38.33
N THR A 58 2.30 -63.58 -38.73
CA THR A 58 1.43 -62.86 -37.78
C THR A 58 0.43 -63.78 -37.10
N SER A 59 -0.13 -64.75 -37.83
CA SER A 59 -1.01 -65.78 -37.26
C SER A 59 -0.27 -66.65 -36.24
N HIS A 60 0.95 -67.08 -36.55
CA HIS A 60 1.78 -67.84 -35.61
C HIS A 60 2.16 -67.03 -34.38
N GLN A 61 2.52 -65.74 -34.52
CA GLN A 61 2.78 -64.86 -33.38
C GLN A 61 1.53 -64.66 -32.52
N ALA A 62 0.35 -64.47 -33.13
CA ALA A 62 -0.91 -64.36 -32.41
C ALA A 62 -1.23 -65.65 -31.63
N LEU A 63 -1.09 -66.82 -32.25
CA LEU A 63 -1.30 -68.12 -31.60
C LEU A 63 -0.31 -68.38 -30.46
N GLN A 64 0.95 -67.93 -30.59
CA GLN A 64 1.94 -68.06 -29.52
C GLN A 64 1.69 -67.11 -28.34
N ASN A 65 1.19 -65.91 -28.61
CA ASN A 65 0.97 -64.88 -27.57
C ASN A 65 -0.37 -65.05 -26.83
N MET A 66 -1.37 -65.67 -27.46
CA MET A 66 -2.73 -65.82 -26.91
C MET A 66 -2.79 -66.60 -25.56
N PRO A 67 -2.01 -67.68 -25.34
CA PRO A 67 -1.96 -68.35 -24.04
C PRO A 67 -1.35 -67.50 -22.92
N LYS A 68 -0.48 -66.54 -23.26
CA LYS A 68 0.08 -65.59 -22.28
C LYS A 68 -0.98 -64.58 -21.88
N VAL A 69 -1.67 -63.99 -22.86
CA VAL A 69 -2.79 -63.05 -22.61
C VAL A 69 -3.90 -63.70 -21.80
N LEU A 70 -4.27 -64.95 -22.09
CA LEU A 70 -5.28 -65.68 -21.30
C LEU A 70 -4.85 -65.89 -19.84
N ARG A 71 -3.57 -66.17 -19.59
CA ARG A 71 -3.05 -66.29 -18.22
C ARG A 71 -3.05 -64.95 -17.49
N ASP A 72 -2.64 -63.89 -18.17
CA ASP A 72 -2.62 -62.54 -17.59
C ASP A 72 -4.05 -62.07 -17.26
N VAL A 73 -5.05 -62.39 -18.10
CA VAL A 73 -6.47 -62.10 -17.85
C VAL A 73 -7.02 -62.88 -16.65
N GLU A 74 -6.69 -64.17 -16.52
CA GLU A 74 -7.16 -64.95 -15.37
C GLU A 74 -6.48 -64.50 -14.06
N ALA A 75 -5.20 -64.13 -14.12
CA ALA A 75 -4.49 -63.53 -12.98
C ALA A 75 -5.15 -62.20 -12.56
N LEU A 76 -5.42 -61.30 -13.51
CA LEU A 76 -6.11 -60.03 -13.24
C LEU A 76 -7.49 -60.26 -12.61
N LYS A 77 -8.24 -61.27 -13.08
CA LYS A 77 -9.55 -61.62 -12.53
C LYS A 77 -9.44 -62.13 -11.10
N GLN A 78 -8.42 -62.95 -10.79
CA GLN A 78 -8.18 -63.42 -9.42
C GLN A 78 -7.79 -62.26 -8.50
N GLU A 79 -6.88 -61.38 -8.92
CA GLU A 79 -6.50 -60.18 -8.16
C GLU A 79 -7.70 -59.25 -7.92
N ALA A 80 -8.54 -59.03 -8.94
CA ALA A 80 -9.76 -58.23 -8.79
C ALA A 80 -10.76 -58.86 -7.81
N SER A 81 -10.89 -60.19 -7.82
CA SER A 81 -11.75 -60.91 -6.87
C SER A 81 -11.24 -60.81 -5.44
N PHE A 82 -9.93 -60.95 -5.24
CA PHE A 82 -9.29 -60.79 -3.94
C PHE A 82 -9.44 -59.35 -3.42
N LEU A 83 -9.21 -58.36 -4.28
CA LEU A 83 -9.40 -56.95 -3.93
C LEU A 83 -10.84 -56.66 -3.53
N LYS A 84 -11.82 -57.26 -4.22
CA LYS A 84 -13.24 -57.13 -3.87
C LYS A 84 -13.54 -57.70 -2.48
N GLU A 85 -13.00 -58.87 -2.15
CA GLU A 85 -13.16 -59.46 -0.82
C GLU A 85 -12.52 -58.59 0.27
N GLN A 86 -11.31 -58.07 0.03
CA GLN A 86 -10.64 -57.12 0.93
C GLN A 86 -11.46 -55.83 1.11
N MET A 87 -12.02 -55.28 0.04
CA MET A 87 -12.90 -54.09 0.13
C MET A 87 -14.16 -54.34 0.97
N ILE A 88 -14.72 -55.56 0.91
CA ILE A 88 -15.89 -55.92 1.72
C ILE A 88 -15.51 -55.98 3.21
N LEU A 89 -14.37 -56.62 3.54
CA LEU A 89 -13.87 -56.66 4.92
C LEU A 89 -13.57 -55.25 5.45
N VAL A 90 -12.87 -54.42 4.68
CA VAL A 90 -12.59 -53.03 5.06
C VAL A 90 -13.88 -52.24 5.28
N LYS A 91 -14.91 -52.47 4.46
CA LYS A 91 -16.22 -51.83 4.64
C LYS A 91 -16.91 -52.25 5.94
N GLU A 92 -16.79 -53.52 6.33
CA GLU A 92 -17.35 -54.00 7.60
C GLU A 92 -16.57 -53.46 8.80
N ASP A 93 -15.24 -53.42 8.73
CA ASP A 93 -14.39 -52.81 9.74
C ASP A 93 -14.67 -51.31 9.90
N ILE A 94 -14.88 -50.58 8.80
CA ILE A 94 -15.27 -49.16 8.84
C ILE A 94 -16.62 -48.99 9.55
N LYS A 95 -17.62 -49.83 9.25
CA LYS A 95 -18.93 -49.75 9.93
C LYS A 95 -18.82 -50.04 11.43
N LYS A 96 -18.02 -51.03 11.81
CA LYS A 96 -17.80 -51.37 13.21
C LYS A 96 -17.05 -50.24 13.93
N PHE A 97 -16.02 -49.69 13.29
CA PHE A 97 -15.29 -48.54 13.78
C PHE A 97 -16.19 -47.31 13.93
N GLU A 98 -17.10 -47.04 12.99
CA GLU A 98 -18.07 -45.95 13.08
C GLU A 98 -19.01 -46.11 14.28
N GLN A 99 -19.50 -47.33 14.54
CA GLN A 99 -20.35 -47.61 15.70
C GLN A 99 -19.61 -47.47 17.03
N ASP A 100 -18.40 -48.02 17.14
CA ASP A 100 -17.57 -47.91 18.34
C ASP A 100 -17.11 -46.46 18.59
N THR A 101 -16.81 -45.73 17.51
CA THR A 101 -16.46 -44.30 17.56
C THR A 101 -17.64 -43.45 17.98
N SER A 102 -18.86 -43.76 17.54
CA SER A 102 -20.07 -43.00 17.91
C SER A 102 -20.34 -43.06 19.42
N GLN A 103 -20.25 -44.25 20.03
CA GLN A 103 -20.41 -44.40 21.48
C GLN A 103 -19.29 -43.70 22.26
N SER A 104 -18.05 -43.83 21.80
CA SER A 104 -16.90 -43.15 22.40
C SER A 104 -17.01 -41.62 22.28
N MET A 105 -17.50 -41.12 21.14
CA MET A 105 -17.74 -39.70 20.89
C MET A 105 -18.85 -39.16 21.81
N GLN A 106 -19.91 -39.92 22.05
CA GLN A 106 -20.97 -39.51 22.97
C GLN A 106 -20.46 -39.37 24.42
N VAL A 107 -19.65 -40.32 24.89
CA VAL A 107 -19.01 -40.23 26.22
C VAL A 107 -18.05 -39.04 26.29
N LEU A 108 -17.28 -38.77 25.22
CA LEU A 108 -16.40 -37.59 25.16
C LEU A 108 -17.19 -36.27 25.24
N VAL A 109 -18.36 -36.19 24.61
CA VAL A 109 -19.24 -35.01 24.70
C VAL A 109 -19.77 -34.82 26.12
N GLU A 110 -20.18 -35.90 26.80
CA GLU A 110 -20.63 -35.81 28.19
C GLU A 110 -19.49 -35.35 29.12
N ILE A 111 -18.28 -35.90 28.94
CA ILE A 111 -17.09 -35.50 29.71
C ILE A 111 -16.74 -34.04 29.42
N ASP A 112 -16.79 -33.59 28.17
CA ASP A 112 -16.52 -32.20 27.81
C ASP A 112 -17.55 -31.25 28.44
N GLN A 113 -18.82 -31.64 28.46
CA GLN A 113 -19.87 -30.85 29.12
C GLN A 113 -19.67 -30.75 30.64
N VAL A 114 -19.22 -31.83 31.29
CA VAL A 114 -18.87 -31.81 32.71
C VAL A 114 -17.62 -30.96 32.94
N LYS A 115 -16.59 -31.10 32.10
CA LYS A 115 -15.36 -30.31 32.16
C LYS A 115 -15.65 -28.81 32.00
N SER A 116 -16.47 -28.43 31.02
CA SER A 116 -16.89 -27.04 30.79
C SER A 116 -17.62 -26.49 32.02
N ARG A 117 -18.57 -27.24 32.59
CA ARG A 117 -19.26 -26.84 33.83
C ARG A 117 -18.30 -26.70 35.02
N MET A 118 -17.34 -27.62 35.15
CA MET A 118 -16.32 -27.55 36.20
C MET A 118 -15.36 -26.36 36.02
N GLN A 119 -14.97 -26.04 34.78
CA GLN A 119 -14.12 -24.89 34.48
C GLN A 119 -14.83 -23.58 34.81
N LEU A 120 -16.09 -23.42 34.39
CA LEU A 120 -16.91 -22.25 34.72
C LEU A 120 -17.09 -22.08 36.24
N ALA A 121 -17.33 -23.19 36.96
CA ALA A 121 -17.44 -23.15 38.42
C ALA A 121 -16.11 -22.79 39.10
N ALA A 122 -14.98 -23.33 38.62
CA ALA A 122 -13.66 -23.04 39.15
C ALA A 122 -13.26 -21.57 38.89
N GLU A 123 -13.52 -21.05 37.70
CA GLU A 123 -13.31 -19.64 37.33
C GLU A 123 -14.17 -18.72 38.19
N SER A 124 -15.45 -19.03 38.35
CA SER A 124 -16.37 -18.26 39.20
C SER A 124 -15.91 -18.22 40.67
N LEU A 125 -15.42 -19.35 41.20
CA LEU A 125 -14.88 -19.41 42.56
C LEU A 125 -13.57 -18.62 42.70
N GLN A 126 -12.68 -18.70 41.71
CA GLN A 126 -11.44 -17.91 41.70
C GLN A 126 -11.74 -16.41 41.66
N GLU A 127 -12.73 -15.98 40.87
CA GLU A 127 -13.13 -14.57 40.82
C GLU A 127 -13.84 -14.10 42.10
N ALA A 128 -14.60 -14.98 42.76
CA ALA A 128 -15.17 -14.70 44.08
C ALA A 128 -14.09 -14.50 45.15
N ASP A 129 -13.04 -15.33 45.14
CA ASP A 129 -11.91 -15.22 46.07
C ASP A 129 -11.07 -13.95 45.78
N LYS A 130 -10.82 -13.67 44.49
CA LYS A 130 -10.19 -12.41 44.05
C LYS A 130 -10.97 -11.20 44.50
N TRP A 131 -12.30 -11.19 44.34
CA TRP A 131 -13.16 -10.10 44.82
C TRP A 131 -13.02 -9.91 46.34
N SER A 132 -13.08 -10.99 47.12
CA SER A 132 -12.93 -10.93 48.58
C SER A 132 -11.59 -10.33 49.00
N THR A 133 -10.51 -10.78 48.37
CA THR A 133 -9.15 -10.27 48.63
C THR A 133 -9.01 -8.80 48.24
N LEU A 134 -9.47 -8.42 47.03
CA LEU A 134 -9.42 -7.04 46.56
C LEU A 134 -10.30 -6.11 47.43
N SER A 135 -11.47 -6.59 47.86
CA SER A 135 -12.37 -5.86 48.76
C SER A 135 -11.80 -5.66 50.16
N ALA A 136 -10.96 -6.57 50.67
CA ALA A 136 -10.26 -6.39 51.94
C ALA A 136 -9.11 -5.37 51.79
N ASP A 137 -8.37 -5.45 50.69
CA ASP A 137 -7.20 -4.61 50.44
C ASP A 137 -7.54 -3.18 49.99
N ILE A 138 -8.75 -2.95 49.45
CA ILE A 138 -9.08 -1.66 48.82
C ILE A 138 -9.03 -0.51 49.84
N GLU A 139 -9.50 -0.72 51.06
CA GLU A 139 -9.47 0.31 52.12
C GLU A 139 -8.04 0.68 52.53
N GLU A 140 -7.09 -0.25 52.45
CA GLU A 140 -5.67 0.05 52.67
C GLU A 140 -5.11 0.87 51.50
N THR A 141 -5.45 0.52 50.26
CA THR A 141 -5.00 1.30 49.10
C THR A 141 -5.57 2.70 49.04
N PHE A 142 -6.80 2.92 49.50
CA PHE A 142 -7.37 4.27 49.60
C PHE A 142 -6.58 5.19 50.57
N LYS A 143 -5.82 4.63 51.52
CA LYS A 143 -4.94 5.42 52.41
C LYS A 143 -3.69 5.94 51.69
N THR A 144 -3.25 5.27 50.62
CA THR A 144 -2.06 5.69 49.86
C THR A 144 -2.31 6.96 49.01
N GLN A 145 -3.57 7.31 48.75
CA GLN A 145 -4.00 8.42 47.89
C GLN A 145 -3.47 8.37 46.45
N ASP A 146 -2.89 7.24 46.02
CA ASP A 146 -2.45 7.05 44.65
C ASP A 146 -3.61 6.61 43.75
N ILE A 147 -4.05 7.52 42.88
CA ILE A 147 -5.22 7.36 42.01
C ILE A 147 -5.03 6.21 41.01
N ALA A 148 -3.81 5.98 40.51
CA ALA A 148 -3.54 4.95 39.52
C ALA A 148 -3.54 3.54 40.13
N VAL A 149 -3.03 3.40 41.35
CA VAL A 149 -3.05 2.12 42.07
C VAL A 149 -4.49 1.77 42.50
N ILE A 150 -5.25 2.78 42.96
CA ILE A 150 -6.65 2.57 43.33
C ILE A 150 -7.50 2.23 42.10
N SER A 151 -7.26 2.85 40.94
CA SER A 151 -7.99 2.54 39.71
C SER A 151 -7.76 1.10 39.27
N ALA A 152 -6.50 0.65 39.25
CA ALA A 152 -6.15 -0.72 38.85
C ALA A 152 -6.85 -1.77 39.73
N LYS A 153 -6.92 -1.53 41.05
CA LYS A 153 -7.66 -2.41 41.97
C LYS A 153 -9.17 -2.36 41.73
N LEU A 154 -9.75 -1.19 41.47
CA LEU A 154 -11.17 -1.05 41.15
C LEU A 154 -11.55 -1.72 39.82
N THR A 155 -10.68 -1.67 38.81
CA THR A 155 -10.89 -2.36 37.53
C THR A 155 -10.76 -3.88 37.71
N GLY A 156 -9.82 -4.34 38.54
CA GLY A 156 -9.75 -5.74 38.97
C GLY A 156 -11.06 -6.19 39.62
N MET A 157 -11.60 -5.40 40.55
CA MET A 157 -12.90 -5.68 41.18
C MET A 157 -14.06 -5.66 40.17
N GLN A 158 -14.07 -4.74 39.20
CA GLN A 158 -15.08 -4.71 38.13
C GLN A 158 -15.06 -5.97 37.27
N ASN A 159 -13.88 -6.43 36.87
CA ASN A 159 -13.72 -7.63 36.06
C ASN A 159 -14.18 -8.88 36.83
N SER A 160 -13.80 -9.00 38.11
CA SER A 160 -14.27 -10.10 38.96
C SER A 160 -15.78 -10.04 39.18
N LEU A 161 -16.38 -8.86 39.31
CA LEU A 161 -17.82 -8.69 39.47
C LEU A 161 -18.60 -9.09 38.20
N MET A 162 -18.07 -8.79 37.01
CA MET A 162 -18.69 -9.16 35.72
C MET A 162 -18.85 -10.69 35.56
N MET A 163 -17.98 -11.48 36.20
CA MET A 163 -18.05 -12.95 36.19
C MET A 163 -18.96 -13.52 37.30
N LEU A 164 -19.43 -12.70 38.24
CA LEU A 164 -20.22 -13.11 39.42
C LEU A 164 -21.71 -12.73 39.34
N VAL A 165 -22.23 -12.52 38.13
CA VAL A 165 -23.62 -12.07 37.88
C VAL A 165 -24.67 -13.01 38.49
N ASP A 166 -24.38 -14.31 38.55
CA ASP A 166 -25.31 -15.33 39.06
C ASP A 166 -25.29 -15.49 40.59
N THR A 167 -24.55 -14.66 41.32
CA THR A 167 -24.53 -14.70 42.80
C THR A 167 -25.69 -13.92 43.42
N PRO A 168 -26.34 -14.43 44.49
CA PRO A 168 -27.49 -13.76 45.12
C PRO A 168 -27.15 -12.38 45.69
N ASP A 169 -25.89 -12.16 46.08
CA ASP A 169 -25.38 -10.91 46.66
C ASP A 169 -24.82 -9.93 45.60
N TYR A 170 -25.06 -10.19 44.31
CA TYR A 170 -24.54 -9.37 43.21
C TYR A 170 -24.96 -7.90 43.31
N SER A 171 -26.20 -7.64 43.71
CA SER A 171 -26.74 -6.28 43.87
C SER A 171 -26.00 -5.48 44.95
N GLU A 172 -25.66 -6.10 46.09
CA GLU A 172 -24.91 -5.46 47.17
C GLU A 172 -23.46 -5.17 46.76
N LYS A 173 -22.83 -6.09 46.03
CA LYS A 173 -21.47 -5.90 45.50
C LYS A 173 -21.40 -4.77 44.47
N CYS A 174 -22.43 -4.62 43.62
CA CYS A 174 -22.55 -3.49 42.70
C CYS A 174 -22.61 -2.16 43.45
N VAL A 175 -23.45 -2.06 44.49
CA VAL A 175 -23.58 -0.84 45.30
C VAL A 175 -22.26 -0.52 46.00
N HIS A 176 -21.56 -1.52 46.53
CA HIS A 176 -20.26 -1.32 47.16
C HIS A 176 -19.21 -0.81 46.17
N LEU A 177 -19.14 -1.40 44.97
CA LEU A 177 -18.25 -0.96 43.91
C LEU A 177 -18.52 0.48 43.49
N GLU A 178 -19.80 0.83 43.30
CA GLU A 178 -20.21 2.19 42.95
C GLU A 178 -19.83 3.21 44.02
N ALA A 179 -19.97 2.86 45.30
CA ALA A 179 -19.54 3.71 46.41
C ALA A 179 -18.02 3.96 46.37
N LEU A 180 -17.21 2.92 46.09
CA LEU A 180 -15.77 3.07 45.95
C LEU A 180 -15.38 3.89 44.71
N LYS A 181 -16.07 3.72 43.57
CA LYS A 181 -15.88 4.57 42.38
C LYS A 181 -16.17 6.04 42.70
N ASN A 182 -17.27 6.33 43.39
CA ASN A 182 -17.63 7.70 43.79
C ASN A 182 -16.59 8.31 44.75
N ARG A 183 -16.01 7.50 45.65
CA ARG A 183 -14.95 7.95 46.57
C ARG A 183 -13.66 8.29 45.83
N LEU A 184 -13.26 7.49 44.83
CA LEU A 184 -12.13 7.82 43.98
C LEU A 184 -12.39 9.10 43.16
N GLU A 185 -13.60 9.25 42.60
CA GLU A 185 -13.99 10.45 41.86
C GLU A 185 -13.84 11.71 42.73
N ALA A 186 -14.29 11.66 43.99
CA ALA A 186 -14.16 12.77 44.93
C ALA A 186 -12.69 13.11 45.25
N LEU A 187 -11.82 12.10 45.36
CA LEU A 187 -10.37 12.30 45.56
C LEU A 187 -9.69 12.89 44.31
N ALA A 188 -10.12 12.48 43.12
CA ALA A 188 -9.55 12.91 41.86
C ALA A 188 -10.04 14.30 41.41
N SER A 189 -11.26 14.71 41.78
CA SER A 189 -11.89 15.97 41.36
C SER A 189 -10.99 17.22 41.48
N PRO A 190 -10.36 17.53 42.63
CA PRO A 190 -9.49 18.71 42.74
C PRO A 190 -8.23 18.61 41.87
N GLN A 191 -7.67 17.41 41.68
CA GLN A 191 -6.49 17.19 40.85
C GLN A 191 -6.83 17.30 39.35
N ILE A 192 -8.00 16.82 38.95
CA ILE A 192 -8.55 16.96 37.58
C ILE A 192 -8.75 18.44 37.24
N VAL A 193 -9.38 19.21 38.14
CA VAL A 193 -9.62 20.64 37.92
C VAL A 193 -8.28 21.39 37.82
N ALA A 194 -7.29 21.06 38.64
CA ALA A 194 -5.96 21.65 38.56
C ALA A 194 -5.24 21.30 37.25
N ALA A 195 -5.31 20.04 36.81
CA ALA A 195 -4.70 19.57 35.56
C ALA A 195 -5.34 20.23 34.32
N PHE A 196 -6.67 20.31 34.27
CA PHE A 196 -7.38 20.97 33.16
C PHE A 196 -7.20 22.49 33.15
N THR A 197 -7.12 23.13 34.33
CA THR A 197 -6.87 24.58 34.41
C THR A 197 -5.43 24.93 34.00
N SER A 198 -4.46 24.08 34.33
CA SER A 198 -3.05 24.26 33.98
C SER A 198 -2.67 23.75 32.58
N GLN A 199 -3.62 23.15 31.84
CA GLN A 199 -3.40 22.50 30.54
C GLN A 199 -2.24 21.46 30.57
N ALA A 200 -2.03 20.80 31.72
CA ALA A 200 -1.01 19.78 31.88
C ALA A 200 -1.45 18.48 31.17
N VAL A 201 -0.92 18.28 29.96
CA VAL A 201 -1.28 17.16 29.07
C VAL A 201 -1.02 15.81 29.73
N ASP A 202 0.16 15.61 30.34
CA ASP A 202 0.54 14.28 30.85
C ASP A 202 -0.23 13.87 32.10
N GLN A 203 -0.63 14.81 32.95
CA GLN A 203 -1.50 14.52 34.10
C GLN A 203 -2.94 14.26 33.66
N SER A 204 -3.42 14.99 32.65
CA SER A 204 -4.75 14.79 32.07
C SER A 204 -4.90 13.40 31.45
N LYS A 205 -3.86 12.90 30.75
CA LYS A 205 -3.82 11.53 30.20
C LYS A 205 -4.01 10.46 31.26
N VAL A 206 -3.37 10.62 32.42
CA VAL A 206 -3.52 9.67 33.55
C VAL A 206 -4.98 9.64 34.01
N PHE A 207 -5.64 10.79 34.13
CA PHE A 207 -7.06 10.84 34.51
C PHE A 207 -8.00 10.29 33.44
N VAL A 208 -7.73 10.54 32.15
CA VAL A 208 -8.51 9.96 31.05
C VAL A 208 -8.41 8.43 31.08
N LYS A 209 -7.21 7.88 31.22
CA LYS A 209 -7.00 6.43 31.35
C LYS A 209 -7.75 5.86 32.56
N VAL A 210 -7.56 6.45 33.74
CA VAL A 210 -8.21 6.01 34.99
C VAL A 210 -9.75 6.05 34.91
N PHE A 211 -10.33 7.12 34.37
CA PHE A 211 -11.80 7.25 34.28
C PHE A 211 -12.41 6.41 33.15
N THR A 212 -11.61 6.05 32.14
CA THR A 212 -11.99 5.03 31.14
C THR A 212 -12.02 3.64 31.78
N GLU A 213 -10.95 3.28 32.49
CA GLU A 213 -10.82 1.99 33.20
C GLU A 213 -11.88 1.80 34.30
N ILE A 214 -12.47 2.88 34.80
CA ILE A 214 -13.51 2.87 35.84
C ILE A 214 -14.94 3.00 35.29
N ASP A 215 -15.08 3.19 33.98
CA ASP A 215 -16.36 3.41 33.30
C ASP A 215 -17.12 4.65 33.83
N ARG A 216 -16.39 5.78 33.95
CA ARG A 216 -16.90 7.08 34.45
C ARG A 216 -16.52 8.26 33.53
N MET A 217 -16.33 7.98 32.24
CA MET A 217 -16.01 9.00 31.23
C MET A 217 -17.03 10.16 31.15
N PRO A 218 -18.35 9.95 31.27
CA PRO A 218 -19.32 11.05 31.22
C PRO A 218 -19.08 12.11 32.31
N GLN A 219 -18.65 11.69 33.51
CA GLN A 219 -18.36 12.59 34.63
C GLN A 219 -17.09 13.40 34.36
N LEU A 220 -16.03 12.76 33.83
CA LEU A 220 -14.80 13.46 33.45
C LEU A 220 -15.08 14.55 32.40
N LEU A 221 -15.90 14.24 31.39
CA LEU A 221 -16.34 15.21 30.39
C LEU A 221 -17.11 16.39 31.01
N ALA A 222 -17.97 16.12 32.01
CA ALA A 222 -18.67 17.18 32.73
C ALA A 222 -17.71 18.12 33.48
N TYR A 223 -16.67 17.58 34.14
CA TYR A 223 -15.61 18.39 34.76
C TYR A 223 -14.85 19.21 33.72
N TYR A 224 -14.48 18.60 32.59
CA TYR A 224 -13.81 19.27 31.48
C TYR A 224 -14.65 20.44 30.93
N TYR A 225 -15.93 20.23 30.62
CA TYR A 225 -16.81 21.30 30.12
C TYR A 225 -16.98 22.42 31.14
N LYS A 226 -17.09 22.08 32.43
CA LYS A 226 -17.24 23.08 33.50
C LYS A 226 -16.01 23.95 33.64
N CYS A 227 -14.80 23.38 33.59
CA CYS A 227 -13.55 24.14 33.69
C CYS A 227 -13.41 25.13 32.52
N HIS A 228 -13.63 24.66 31.29
CA HIS A 228 -13.52 25.50 30.09
C HIS A 228 -14.59 26.59 30.04
N LYS A 229 -15.83 26.26 30.44
CA LYS A 229 -16.91 27.24 30.52
C LYS A 229 -16.58 28.37 31.49
N VAL A 230 -15.98 28.06 32.65
CA VAL A 230 -15.60 29.08 33.64
C VAL A 230 -14.51 30.01 33.08
N GLN A 231 -13.51 29.47 32.37
CA GLN A 231 -12.46 30.28 31.74
C GLN A 231 -13.00 31.20 30.64
N LEU A 232 -13.87 30.70 29.77
CA LEU A 232 -14.49 31.50 28.71
C LEU A 232 -15.44 32.57 29.27
N LEU A 233 -16.17 32.26 30.34
CA LEU A 233 -17.02 33.24 31.03
C LEU A 233 -16.19 34.34 31.70
N ALA A 234 -15.03 34.01 32.29
CA ALA A 234 -14.13 35.00 32.85
C ALA A 234 -13.57 35.94 31.76
N ALA A 235 -13.12 35.37 30.63
CA ALA A 235 -12.64 36.16 29.49
C ALA A 235 -13.73 37.09 28.92
N TRP A 236 -14.98 36.62 28.86
CA TRP A 236 -16.11 37.47 28.46
C TRP A 236 -16.40 38.57 29.48
N GLN A 237 -16.36 38.26 30.78
CA GLN A 237 -16.57 39.25 31.84
C GLN A 237 -15.51 40.35 31.82
N GLU A 238 -14.25 40.03 31.54
CA GLU A 238 -13.18 41.02 31.37
C GLU A 238 -13.40 41.89 30.13
N LEU A 239 -13.82 41.29 29.00
CA LEU A 239 -14.14 42.04 27.78
C LEU A 239 -15.34 42.98 27.96
N CYS A 240 -16.37 42.56 28.72
CA CYS A 240 -17.52 43.42 29.05
C CYS A 240 -17.16 44.59 29.97
N GLN A 241 -16.10 44.47 30.78
CA GLN A 241 -15.63 45.54 31.66
C GLN A 241 -14.71 46.55 30.92
N SER A 242 -14.38 46.29 29.65
CA SER A 242 -13.55 47.19 28.85
C SER A 242 -14.38 48.30 28.17
N ASP A 243 -13.84 49.52 28.10
CA ASP A 243 -14.46 50.68 27.43
C ASP A 243 -14.45 50.59 25.88
N LEU A 244 -14.26 49.39 25.32
CA LEU A 244 -14.22 49.18 23.87
C LEU A 244 -15.61 49.26 23.25
N PRO A 245 -15.74 49.75 22.00
CA PRO A 245 -17.01 49.72 21.29
C PRO A 245 -17.44 48.26 21.02
N LEU A 246 -18.77 48.05 20.89
CA LEU A 246 -19.40 46.73 20.84
C LEU A 246 -18.86 45.84 19.70
N ASP A 247 -18.47 46.44 18.57
CA ASP A 247 -17.86 45.75 17.43
C ASP A 247 -16.50 45.13 17.79
N ARG A 248 -15.66 45.84 18.55
CA ARG A 248 -14.38 45.33 19.04
C ARG A 248 -14.52 44.35 20.20
N GLN A 249 -15.52 44.53 21.07
CA GLN A 249 -15.83 43.54 22.11
C GLN A 249 -16.29 42.20 21.50
N LEU A 250 -17.16 42.25 20.48
CA LEU A 250 -17.62 41.07 19.75
C LEU A 250 -16.50 40.38 18.96
N THR A 251 -15.63 41.17 18.32
CA THR A 251 -14.44 40.62 17.62
C THR A 251 -13.49 39.97 18.62
N GLY A 252 -13.22 40.61 19.76
CA GLY A 252 -12.38 40.06 20.82
C GLY A 252 -12.96 38.78 21.45
N LEU A 253 -14.27 38.69 21.64
CA LEU A 253 -14.93 37.46 22.08
C LEU A 253 -14.78 36.35 21.04
N TYR A 254 -14.97 36.68 19.75
CA TYR A 254 -14.82 35.72 18.66
C TYR A 254 -13.39 35.18 18.60
N ASP A 255 -12.38 36.06 18.68
CA ASP A 255 -10.97 35.68 18.69
C ASP A 255 -10.61 34.83 19.91
N ALA A 256 -11.15 35.15 21.09
CA ALA A 256 -10.95 34.37 22.31
C ALA A 256 -11.59 32.97 22.22
N LEU A 257 -12.82 32.88 21.70
CA LEU A 257 -13.50 31.60 21.47
C LEU A 257 -12.77 30.76 20.42
N LEU A 258 -12.32 31.38 19.34
CA LEU A 258 -11.63 30.71 18.24
C LEU A 258 -10.22 30.26 18.66
N GLY A 259 -9.51 31.08 19.43
CA GLY A 259 -8.24 30.72 20.06
C GLY A 259 -8.38 29.57 21.03
N ALA A 260 -9.36 29.64 21.95
CA ALA A 260 -9.65 28.55 22.88
C ALA A 260 -9.99 27.25 22.13
N TRP A 261 -10.82 27.32 21.09
CA TRP A 261 -11.17 26.17 20.27
C TRP A 261 -9.94 25.55 19.58
N HIS A 262 -9.04 26.37 19.03
CA HIS A 262 -7.80 25.88 18.44
C HIS A 262 -6.88 25.21 19.47
N THR A 263 -6.70 25.80 20.65
CA THR A 263 -5.91 25.20 21.73
C THR A 263 -6.51 23.87 22.19
N GLN A 264 -7.84 23.79 22.30
CA GLN A 264 -8.51 22.54 22.68
C GLN A 264 -8.42 21.46 21.61
N ILE A 265 -8.48 21.81 20.33
CA ILE A 265 -8.26 20.85 19.26
C ILE A 265 -6.84 20.32 19.30
N GLN A 266 -5.85 21.19 19.49
CA GLN A 266 -4.46 20.77 19.62
C GLN A 266 -4.25 19.87 20.84
N TRP A 267 -4.90 20.18 21.96
CA TRP A 267 -4.87 19.36 23.16
C TRP A 267 -5.51 17.98 22.95
N ALA A 268 -6.69 17.92 22.34
CA ALA A 268 -7.40 16.66 22.06
C ALA A 268 -6.70 15.80 20.98
N THR A 269 -6.04 16.41 20.00
CA THR A 269 -5.29 15.69 18.95
C THR A 269 -3.94 15.17 19.43
N GLN A 270 -3.39 15.71 20.53
CA GLN A 270 -2.23 15.10 21.19
C GLN A 270 -2.58 13.83 21.97
N GLU A 271 -3.86 13.60 22.29
CA GLU A 271 -4.34 12.46 23.07
C GLU A 271 -4.55 11.18 22.26
N HIS A 272 -4.84 11.29 20.96
CA HIS A 272 -5.18 10.14 20.12
C HIS A 272 -4.34 10.13 18.86
N GLY A 273 -3.45 9.16 18.75
CA GLY A 273 -3.04 8.74 17.44
C GLY A 273 -1.78 7.92 17.43
N GLU A 274 -2.00 6.60 17.35
CA GLU A 274 -1.13 5.79 16.52
C GLU A 274 -1.01 6.44 15.13
N VAL A 275 0.09 6.20 14.43
CA VAL A 275 0.32 6.82 13.11
C VAL A 275 -0.85 6.56 12.15
N ILE A 276 -1.56 5.44 12.33
CA ILE A 276 -2.73 5.07 11.52
C ILE A 276 -3.93 6.00 11.73
N ASP A 277 -4.19 6.47 12.95
CA ASP A 277 -5.31 7.39 13.23
C ASP A 277 -5.02 8.76 12.64
N CYS A 278 -3.75 9.21 12.70
CA CYS A 278 -3.33 10.45 12.06
C CYS A 278 -3.56 10.38 10.54
N VAL A 279 -3.24 9.25 9.91
CA VAL A 279 -3.46 9.04 8.47
C VAL A 279 -4.95 9.01 8.12
N GLN A 280 -5.78 8.37 8.96
CA GLN A 280 -7.23 8.37 8.77
C GLN A 280 -7.82 9.79 8.92
N GLU A 281 -7.41 10.55 9.94
CA GLU A 281 -7.87 11.93 10.13
C GLU A 281 -7.44 12.85 8.97
N LEU A 282 -6.25 12.65 8.40
CA LEU A 282 -5.84 13.37 7.19
C LEU A 282 -6.79 13.08 6.03
N SER A 283 -7.19 11.82 5.81
CA SER A 283 -8.16 11.46 4.77
C SER A 283 -9.53 12.11 5.02
N HIS A 284 -10.06 12.06 6.25
CA HIS A 284 -11.32 12.72 6.59
C HIS A 284 -11.26 14.25 6.46
N SER A 285 -10.09 14.85 6.67
CA SER A 285 -9.90 16.30 6.59
C SER A 285 -10.14 16.86 5.19
N VAL A 286 -9.87 16.08 4.14
CA VAL A 286 -10.05 16.48 2.73
C VAL A 286 -11.51 16.83 2.46
N ASN A 287 -12.43 15.93 2.79
CA ASN A 287 -13.87 16.13 2.60
C ASN A 287 -14.39 17.34 3.38
N LYS A 288 -13.92 17.53 4.62
CA LYS A 288 -14.29 18.69 5.46
C LYS A 288 -13.79 20.01 4.86
N LEU A 289 -12.56 20.05 4.35
CA LEU A 289 -11.96 21.24 3.73
C LEU A 289 -12.80 21.72 2.54
N PHE A 290 -13.10 20.82 1.59
CA PHE A 290 -13.85 21.18 0.40
C PHE A 290 -15.32 21.47 0.70
N GLY A 291 -15.93 20.80 1.69
CA GLY A 291 -17.26 21.12 2.19
C GLY A 291 -17.36 22.54 2.75
N LEU A 292 -16.40 22.94 3.60
CA LEU A 292 -16.33 24.30 4.15
C LEU A 292 -16.05 25.35 3.07
N ALA A 293 -15.15 25.07 2.13
CA ALA A 293 -14.84 25.95 1.02
C ALA A 293 -16.07 26.17 0.12
N SER A 294 -16.79 25.10 -0.25
CA SER A 294 -18.02 25.18 -1.04
C SER A 294 -19.12 25.98 -0.32
N ALA A 295 -19.32 25.72 0.98
CA ALA A 295 -20.27 26.48 1.79
C ALA A 295 -19.89 27.97 1.93
N ALA A 296 -18.59 28.31 1.92
CA ALA A 296 -18.12 29.69 1.91
C ALA A 296 -18.42 30.38 0.57
N VAL A 297 -18.21 29.68 -0.55
CA VAL A 297 -18.58 30.16 -1.89
C VAL A 297 -20.09 30.45 -1.96
N ASP A 298 -20.93 29.55 -1.47
CA ASP A 298 -22.39 29.71 -1.49
C ASP A 298 -22.88 30.90 -0.65
N ARG A 299 -22.30 31.09 0.54
CA ARG A 299 -22.59 32.25 1.39
C ARG A 299 -22.14 33.55 0.72
N CYS A 300 -20.94 33.58 0.14
CA CYS A 300 -20.42 34.75 -0.55
C CYS A 300 -21.28 35.12 -1.77
N VAL A 301 -21.69 34.13 -2.57
CA VAL A 301 -22.57 34.32 -3.74
C VAL A 301 -23.94 34.82 -3.31
N ARG A 302 -24.56 34.24 -2.27
CA ARG A 302 -25.86 34.72 -1.75
C ARG A 302 -25.79 36.15 -1.23
N PHE A 303 -24.73 36.50 -0.50
CA PHE A 303 -24.63 37.80 0.16
C PHE A 303 -24.22 38.93 -0.79
N THR A 304 -23.23 38.68 -1.66
CA THR A 304 -22.62 39.72 -2.51
C THR A 304 -23.03 39.63 -3.99
N ASN A 305 -23.81 38.61 -4.36
CA ASN A 305 -24.23 38.35 -5.74
C ASN A 305 -23.06 38.32 -6.75
N GLY A 306 -21.87 37.87 -6.31
CA GLY A 306 -20.69 37.72 -7.15
C GLY A 306 -19.69 38.88 -7.12
N LEU A 307 -20.04 40.00 -6.48
CA LEU A 307 -19.15 41.17 -6.33
C LEU A 307 -17.97 40.91 -5.38
N GLY A 308 -18.16 40.05 -4.35
CA GLY A 308 -17.10 39.69 -3.39
C GLY A 308 -16.11 38.62 -3.87
N THR A 309 -16.07 38.31 -5.18
CA THR A 309 -15.29 37.18 -5.70
C THR A 309 -13.77 37.35 -5.53
N CYS A 310 -13.24 38.57 -5.61
CA CYS A 310 -11.82 38.82 -5.36
C CYS A 310 -11.42 38.53 -3.91
N GLY A 311 -12.23 38.99 -2.94
CA GLY A 311 -12.02 38.69 -1.52
C GLY A 311 -12.18 37.20 -1.20
N LEU A 312 -13.16 36.53 -1.82
CA LEU A 312 -13.37 35.10 -1.72
C LEU A 312 -12.16 34.30 -2.24
N LEU A 313 -11.61 34.67 -3.41
CA LEU A 313 -10.42 34.03 -3.97
C LEU A 313 -9.19 34.21 -3.06
N SER A 314 -9.01 35.39 -2.47
CA SER A 314 -7.94 35.65 -1.52
C SER A 314 -8.09 34.78 -0.25
N ALA A 315 -9.30 34.74 0.31
CA ALA A 315 -9.61 33.92 1.48
C ALA A 315 -9.41 32.42 1.21
N LEU A 316 -9.85 31.91 0.06
CA LEU A 316 -9.65 30.51 -0.33
C LEU A 316 -8.17 30.18 -0.51
N LYS A 317 -7.39 31.07 -1.15
CA LYS A 317 -5.93 30.88 -1.28
C LYS A 317 -5.26 30.81 0.09
N SER A 318 -5.64 31.68 1.04
CA SER A 318 -5.11 31.66 2.40
C SER A 318 -5.52 30.39 3.17
N LEU A 319 -6.75 29.92 2.98
CA LEU A 319 -7.25 28.68 3.58
C LEU A 319 -6.42 27.46 3.11
N PHE A 320 -6.26 27.29 1.80
CA PHE A 320 -5.47 26.21 1.24
C PHE A 320 -4.00 26.31 1.64
N ALA A 321 -3.42 27.51 1.68
CA ALA A 321 -2.04 27.71 2.12
C ALA A 321 -1.83 27.28 3.58
N LYS A 322 -2.76 27.64 4.49
CA LYS A 322 -2.72 27.20 5.89
C LYS A 322 -2.88 25.69 6.00
N TYR A 323 -3.86 25.11 5.29
CA TYR A 323 -4.08 23.66 5.28
C TYR A 323 -2.83 22.88 4.81
N VAL A 324 -2.18 23.32 3.74
CA VAL A 324 -0.94 22.69 3.25
C VAL A 324 0.19 22.79 4.28
N SER A 325 0.32 23.93 4.96
CA SER A 325 1.31 24.11 6.03
C SER A 325 1.07 23.13 7.18
N ASP A 326 -0.17 23.02 7.63
CA ASP A 326 -0.55 22.12 8.73
C ASP A 326 -0.34 20.65 8.32
N PHE A 327 -0.74 20.26 7.11
CA PHE A 327 -0.48 18.91 6.55
C PHE A 327 1.03 18.63 6.42
N THR A 328 1.82 19.62 6.02
CA THR A 328 3.29 19.46 5.94
C THR A 328 3.89 19.21 7.33
N SER A 329 3.41 19.91 8.36
CA SER A 329 3.84 19.73 9.75
C SER A 329 3.44 18.36 10.31
N THR A 330 2.25 17.86 9.99
CA THR A 330 1.84 16.49 10.38
C THR A 330 2.69 15.44 9.67
N LEU A 331 2.99 15.63 8.38
CA LEU A 331 3.88 14.74 7.63
C LEU A 331 5.30 14.69 8.22
N GLN A 332 5.85 15.84 8.64
CA GLN A 332 7.13 15.89 9.36
C GLN A 332 7.05 15.20 10.74
N SER A 333 5.92 15.32 11.43
CA SER A 333 5.70 14.64 12.71
C SER A 333 5.62 13.12 12.54
N ILE A 334 4.97 12.66 11.47
CA ILE A 334 4.94 11.24 11.09
C ILE A 334 6.35 10.74 10.75
N ARG A 335 7.13 11.52 9.98
CA ARG A 335 8.54 11.20 9.67
C ARG A 335 9.38 10.97 10.93
N LYS A 336 9.25 11.86 11.92
CA LYS A 336 9.92 11.72 13.23
C LYS A 336 9.43 10.50 14.01
N LYS A 337 8.11 10.27 14.08
CA LYS A 337 7.51 9.10 14.76
C LYS A 337 7.96 7.77 14.14
N CYS A 338 8.13 7.73 12.81
CA CYS A 338 8.64 6.57 12.08
C CYS A 338 10.17 6.39 12.20
N LYS A 339 10.88 7.25 12.97
CA LYS A 339 12.34 7.22 13.15
C LYS A 339 13.12 7.23 11.83
N LEU A 340 12.63 7.96 10.83
CA LEU A 340 13.26 8.02 9.49
C LEU A 340 14.50 8.93 9.45
N ASP A 341 14.74 9.71 10.49
CA ASP A 341 15.85 10.67 10.56
C ASP A 341 17.04 10.16 11.41
N ASP A 342 16.83 9.21 12.32
CA ASP A 342 17.88 8.64 13.18
C ASP A 342 18.21 7.21 12.76
N ILE A 343 19.49 6.98 12.47
CA ILE A 343 20.03 5.64 12.20
C ILE A 343 20.66 5.13 13.50
N PRO A 344 19.95 4.33 14.33
CA PRO A 344 20.59 3.66 15.44
C PRO A 344 21.62 2.65 14.89
N PRO A 345 22.86 2.64 15.42
CA PRO A 345 23.97 1.87 14.85
C PRO A 345 23.81 0.33 14.95
N ASP A 346 22.89 -0.17 15.78
CA ASP A 346 22.74 -1.61 16.11
C ASP A 346 21.31 -2.16 15.93
N SER A 347 20.47 -1.55 15.08
CA SER A 347 19.13 -2.15 14.85
C SER A 347 19.23 -3.36 13.93
N LEU A 348 18.83 -4.53 14.45
CA LEU A 348 18.56 -5.74 13.66
C LEU A 348 17.71 -5.39 12.43
N PHE A 349 18.00 -6.03 11.30
CA PHE A 349 17.22 -5.86 10.08
C PHE A 349 15.82 -6.44 10.31
N GLN A 350 14.84 -5.57 10.56
CA GLN A 350 13.46 -5.94 10.85
C GLN A 350 12.56 -5.44 9.72
N GLU A 351 11.75 -6.35 9.16
CA GLU A 351 10.83 -6.09 8.06
C GLU A 351 9.56 -5.39 8.54
N ASP A 352 9.65 -4.09 8.86
CA ASP A 352 8.49 -3.28 9.24
C ASP A 352 7.88 -2.54 8.03
N TRP A 353 6.86 -3.13 7.42
CA TRP A 353 6.12 -2.56 6.28
C TRP A 353 5.08 -1.50 6.66
N THR A 354 4.81 -1.32 7.96
CA THR A 354 3.75 -0.43 8.47
C THR A 354 3.98 1.03 8.10
N ALA A 355 5.23 1.52 8.17
CA ALA A 355 5.58 2.88 7.77
C ALA A 355 5.37 3.12 6.27
N PHE A 356 5.69 2.12 5.44
CA PHE A 356 5.48 2.18 4.00
C PHE A 356 3.98 2.17 3.64
N GLN A 357 3.20 1.26 4.23
CA GLN A 357 1.75 1.19 4.04
C GLN A 357 1.04 2.48 4.47
N ASN A 358 1.45 3.06 5.60
CA ASN A 358 0.94 4.37 6.05
C ASN A 358 1.30 5.49 5.06
N SER A 359 2.52 5.47 4.52
CA SER A 359 2.97 6.46 3.53
C SER A 359 2.20 6.36 2.20
N ILE A 360 1.89 5.15 1.72
CA ILE A 360 1.03 4.96 0.54
C ILE A 360 -0.37 5.51 0.78
N ARG A 361 -0.96 5.29 1.97
CA ARG A 361 -2.27 5.86 2.32
C ARG A 361 -2.26 7.39 2.34
N ILE A 362 -1.15 8.01 2.77
CA ILE A 362 -0.96 9.47 2.69
C ILE A 362 -0.87 9.92 1.23
N ILE A 363 -0.19 9.17 0.37
CA ILE A 363 -0.14 9.46 -1.08
C ILE A 363 -1.54 9.37 -1.70
N ALA A 364 -2.33 8.34 -1.37
CA ALA A 364 -3.73 8.24 -1.80
C ALA A 364 -4.55 9.47 -1.38
N THR A 365 -4.35 9.92 -0.13
CA THR A 365 -5.00 11.14 0.39
C THR A 365 -4.56 12.40 -0.37
N CYS A 366 -3.27 12.51 -0.74
CA CYS A 366 -2.78 13.60 -1.58
C CYS A 366 -3.38 13.56 -3.00
N GLY A 367 -3.60 12.36 -3.54
CA GLY A 367 -4.32 12.13 -4.79
C GLY A 367 -5.74 12.64 -4.76
N GLU A 368 -6.47 12.29 -3.71
CA GLU A 368 -7.85 12.72 -3.50
C GLU A 368 -7.94 14.24 -3.33
N LEU A 369 -6.96 14.84 -2.64
CA LEU A 369 -6.82 16.28 -2.51
C LEU A 369 -6.60 16.98 -3.87
N LEU A 370 -5.74 16.41 -4.73
CA LEU A 370 -5.47 16.94 -6.08
C LEU A 370 -6.71 16.83 -6.99
N ARG A 371 -7.40 15.70 -6.94
CA ARG A 371 -8.64 15.45 -7.69
C ARG A 371 -9.74 16.43 -7.28
N HIS A 372 -10.03 16.51 -5.98
CA HIS A 372 -11.01 17.45 -5.45
C HIS A 372 -10.64 18.91 -5.68
N CYS A 373 -9.35 19.27 -5.66
CA CYS A 373 -8.93 20.63 -5.98
C CYS A 373 -9.25 20.99 -7.44
N GLY A 374 -9.04 20.05 -8.37
CA GLY A 374 -9.43 20.22 -9.77
C GLY A 374 -10.95 20.38 -9.95
N ASP A 375 -11.73 19.48 -9.33
CA ASP A 375 -13.19 19.54 -9.37
C ASP A 375 -13.74 20.84 -8.75
N PHE A 376 -13.18 21.25 -7.62
CA PHE A 376 -13.56 22.48 -6.92
C PHE A 376 -13.22 23.73 -7.73
N GLU A 377 -12.05 23.79 -8.37
CA GLU A 377 -11.66 24.89 -9.24
C GLU A 377 -12.62 25.03 -10.44
N GLN A 378 -13.01 23.90 -11.04
CA GLN A 378 -14.01 23.84 -12.11
C GLN A 378 -15.39 24.33 -11.64
N GLN A 379 -15.85 23.89 -10.47
CA GLN A 379 -17.12 24.31 -9.88
C GLN A 379 -17.11 25.80 -9.52
N LEU A 380 -16.01 26.28 -8.94
CA LEU A 380 -15.84 27.69 -8.57
C LEU A 380 -15.91 28.59 -9.80
N ALA A 381 -15.19 28.25 -10.88
CA ALA A 381 -15.23 29.00 -12.12
C ALA A 381 -16.65 29.07 -12.73
N ASN A 382 -17.37 27.95 -12.74
CA ASN A 382 -18.75 27.89 -13.24
C ASN A 382 -19.70 28.74 -12.38
N ARG A 383 -19.58 28.72 -11.04
CA ARG A 383 -20.39 29.57 -10.13
C ARG A 383 -20.06 31.05 -10.25
N ILE A 384 -18.79 31.41 -10.43
CA ILE A 384 -18.37 32.79 -10.69
C ILE A 384 -18.94 33.28 -12.03
N LEU A 385 -18.79 32.51 -13.12
CA LEU A 385 -19.29 32.88 -14.44
C LEU A 385 -20.83 33.01 -14.48
N SER A 386 -21.57 32.08 -13.88
CA SER A 386 -23.04 32.12 -13.84
C SER A 386 -23.61 33.29 -13.01
N THR A 387 -22.89 33.74 -11.99
CA THR A 387 -23.34 34.82 -11.10
C THR A 387 -22.79 36.17 -11.56
N ALA A 388 -21.46 36.30 -11.58
CA ALA A 388 -20.75 37.54 -11.86
C ALA A 388 -20.58 37.80 -13.37
N GLY A 389 -20.70 36.79 -14.23
CA GLY A 389 -20.71 36.98 -15.69
C GLY A 389 -21.89 37.84 -16.19
N LYS A 390 -22.95 38.00 -15.39
CA LYS A 390 -24.05 38.94 -15.68
C LYS A 390 -23.57 40.40 -15.76
N TYR A 391 -22.53 40.76 -15.02
CA TYR A 391 -21.94 42.10 -15.07
C TYR A 391 -21.08 42.32 -16.33
N LEU A 392 -20.58 41.25 -16.98
CA LEU A 392 -19.93 41.36 -18.30
C LEU A 392 -20.94 41.71 -19.40
N SER A 393 -22.17 41.19 -19.35
CA SER A 393 -23.20 41.51 -20.35
C SER A 393 -23.71 42.94 -20.25
N ASP A 394 -23.78 43.51 -19.04
CA ASP A 394 -24.16 44.91 -18.84
C ASP A 394 -23.06 45.88 -19.35
N SER A 395 -21.80 45.45 -19.30
CA SER A 395 -20.63 46.23 -19.75
C SER A 395 -20.36 46.10 -21.26
N CYS A 396 -20.72 44.98 -21.89
CA CYS A 396 -20.48 44.69 -23.31
C CYS A 396 -21.74 44.82 -24.18
N SER A 397 -22.59 45.83 -23.95
CA SER A 397 -23.63 46.20 -24.91
C SER A 397 -23.28 47.52 -25.63
N PRO A 398 -23.05 47.51 -26.96
CA PRO A 398 -22.92 48.75 -27.74
C PRO A 398 -24.33 49.32 -28.03
N ARG A 399 -25.14 49.55 -26.98
CA ARG A 399 -26.49 50.12 -27.09
C ARG A 399 -26.80 51.23 -26.07
N SER A 400 -25.80 51.77 -25.37
CA SER A 400 -26.02 52.90 -24.46
C SER A 400 -26.19 54.27 -25.15
N LEU A 401 -26.54 54.30 -26.45
CA LEU A 401 -26.84 55.53 -27.20
C LEU A 401 -28.23 55.56 -27.88
N ALA A 402 -29.02 54.47 -27.80
CA ALA A 402 -30.41 54.49 -28.25
C ALA A 402 -31.34 54.64 -27.03
N GLY A 403 -31.41 55.86 -26.51
CA GLY A 403 -32.42 56.22 -25.52
C GLY A 403 -33.83 56.15 -26.10
N PHE A 404 -34.78 55.74 -25.26
CA PHE A 404 -36.21 56.09 -25.34
C PHE A 404 -37.05 55.51 -26.49
N GLN A 405 -37.14 54.18 -26.65
CA GLN A 405 -38.42 53.54 -27.01
C GLN A 405 -38.30 52.02 -26.97
N GLU A 406 -38.79 51.41 -25.89
CA GLU A 406 -39.35 50.05 -25.77
C GLU A 406 -39.31 49.62 -24.30
N SER A 407 -40.09 50.32 -23.46
CA SER A 407 -40.35 49.92 -22.07
C SER A 407 -41.84 49.97 -21.75
N ILE A 408 -42.66 49.49 -22.69
CA ILE A 408 -44.05 49.18 -22.40
C ILE A 408 -44.28 47.82 -23.03
N LEU A 409 -44.75 46.86 -22.22
CA LEU A 409 -45.11 45.49 -22.59
C LEU A 409 -43.97 44.45 -22.50
N THR A 410 -43.56 44.08 -21.30
CA THR A 410 -43.49 42.67 -20.87
C THR A 410 -43.43 42.60 -19.36
N ASP A 411 -44.62 42.51 -18.79
CA ASP A 411 -44.89 42.34 -17.38
C ASP A 411 -44.60 40.87 -16.99
N LYS A 412 -43.42 40.62 -16.40
CA LYS A 412 -43.14 39.39 -15.64
C LYS A 412 -42.29 39.71 -14.42
N LYS A 413 -43.00 39.94 -13.30
CA LYS A 413 -42.57 39.80 -11.88
C LYS A 413 -41.08 39.48 -11.69
N SER A 414 -40.25 40.51 -11.57
CA SER A 414 -38.88 40.36 -11.10
C SER A 414 -38.87 39.99 -9.62
N SER A 415 -38.35 38.81 -9.31
CA SER A 415 -37.85 38.45 -7.98
C SER A 415 -37.05 39.62 -7.40
N ALA A 416 -37.28 39.95 -6.13
CA ALA A 416 -36.64 41.05 -5.41
C ALA A 416 -35.12 41.09 -5.72
N LYS A 417 -34.68 42.12 -6.44
CA LYS A 417 -33.27 42.33 -6.76
C LYS A 417 -32.51 42.54 -5.45
N ASN A 418 -31.36 41.88 -5.30
CA ASN A 418 -30.53 42.04 -4.11
C ASN A 418 -30.11 43.53 -3.96
N PRO A 419 -30.02 44.09 -2.74
CA PRO A 419 -29.63 45.50 -2.52
C PRO A 419 -28.32 45.90 -3.21
N TRP A 420 -27.40 44.94 -3.37
CA TRP A 420 -26.10 45.10 -4.03
C TRP A 420 -26.15 45.06 -5.56
N GLN A 421 -27.29 44.74 -6.18
CA GLN A 421 -27.51 44.86 -7.62
C GLN A 421 -27.91 46.30 -8.02
N GLU A 422 -28.49 47.06 -7.10
CA GLU A 422 -28.89 48.47 -7.33
C GLU A 422 -27.76 49.46 -6.99
N TYR A 423 -26.82 49.08 -6.11
CA TYR A 423 -25.64 49.88 -5.76
C TYR A 423 -24.35 49.07 -5.85
N ASN A 424 -23.61 49.21 -6.96
CA ASN A 424 -22.30 48.60 -7.15
C ASN A 424 -21.24 49.37 -6.35
N TYR A 425 -21.12 49.06 -5.06
CA TYR A 425 -20.17 49.69 -4.14
C TYR A 425 -18.71 49.58 -4.62
N LEU A 426 -18.33 48.47 -5.27
CA LEU A 426 -16.97 48.29 -5.80
C LEU A 426 -16.62 49.27 -6.94
N GLN A 427 -17.59 49.63 -7.77
CA GLN A 427 -17.37 50.57 -8.86
C GLN A 427 -17.25 52.03 -8.38
N LYS A 428 -17.83 52.35 -7.21
CA LYS A 428 -17.81 53.70 -6.63
C LYS A 428 -16.72 53.93 -5.59
N ASP A 429 -16.50 52.96 -4.70
CA ASP A 429 -15.60 53.13 -3.54
C ASP A 429 -14.21 52.50 -3.77
N ASN A 430 -14.08 51.49 -4.65
CA ASN A 430 -12.78 50.81 -4.88
C ASN A 430 -12.59 50.29 -6.34
N PRO A 431 -12.36 51.18 -7.33
CA PRO A 431 -12.33 50.83 -8.75
C PRO A 431 -11.21 49.85 -9.15
N ALA A 432 -10.13 49.75 -8.37
CA ALA A 432 -9.03 48.81 -8.63
C ALA A 432 -9.44 47.33 -8.41
N GLU A 433 -10.25 47.06 -7.38
CA GLU A 433 -10.79 45.72 -7.11
C GLU A 433 -11.84 45.33 -8.15
N TYR A 434 -12.62 46.30 -8.64
CA TYR A 434 -13.56 46.08 -9.75
C TYR A 434 -12.84 45.77 -11.08
N ALA A 435 -11.74 46.47 -11.38
CA ALA A 435 -10.91 46.17 -12.54
C ALA A 435 -10.30 44.76 -12.47
N SER A 436 -9.80 44.36 -11.30
CA SER A 436 -9.28 43.01 -11.05
C SER A 436 -10.36 41.93 -11.21
N LEU A 437 -11.57 42.20 -10.73
CA LEU A 437 -12.74 41.33 -10.90
C LEU A 437 -13.11 41.18 -12.38
N MET A 438 -13.09 42.27 -13.15
CA MET A 438 -13.35 42.24 -14.58
C MET A 438 -12.28 41.47 -15.36
N GLU A 439 -11.00 41.65 -15.04
CA GLU A 439 -9.90 40.88 -15.65
C GLU A 439 -10.05 39.37 -15.40
N ILE A 440 -10.40 38.97 -14.18
CA ILE A 440 -10.69 37.57 -13.84
C ILE A 440 -11.89 37.06 -14.66
N LEU A 441 -12.97 37.85 -14.78
CA LEU A 441 -14.14 37.44 -15.55
C LEU A 441 -13.86 37.34 -17.07
N TYR A 442 -13.05 38.24 -17.64
CA TYR A 442 -12.62 38.17 -19.03
C TYR A 442 -11.77 36.93 -19.30
N THR A 443 -10.76 36.67 -18.46
CA THR A 443 -9.90 35.49 -18.60
C THR A 443 -10.67 34.17 -18.43
N LEU A 444 -11.69 34.14 -17.55
CA LEU A 444 -12.59 32.99 -17.42
C LEU A 444 -13.49 32.81 -18.66
N LYS A 445 -13.95 33.90 -19.28
CA LYS A 445 -14.80 33.83 -20.49
C LYS A 445 -14.02 33.43 -21.74
N GLU A 446 -12.77 33.87 -21.87
CA GLU A 446 -11.93 33.63 -23.05
C GLU A 446 -11.35 32.21 -23.09
N LYS A 447 -10.98 31.65 -21.91
CA LYS A 447 -10.36 30.32 -21.83
C LYS A 447 -11.34 29.15 -21.79
N GLY A 448 -12.65 29.41 -21.66
CA GLY A 448 -13.68 28.38 -21.48
C GLY A 448 -13.54 27.59 -20.18
N SER A 449 -14.56 26.83 -19.78
CA SER A 449 -14.66 26.16 -18.47
C SER A 449 -13.43 25.33 -18.05
N SER A 450 -12.64 24.76 -18.98
CA SER A 450 -11.73 23.65 -18.68
C SER A 450 -10.31 24.01 -18.24
N ASN A 451 -9.83 25.26 -18.39
CA ASN A 451 -8.44 25.63 -18.09
C ASN A 451 -8.36 26.98 -17.36
N HIS A 452 -8.79 26.98 -16.10
CA HIS A 452 -8.72 28.15 -15.23
C HIS A 452 -7.58 27.98 -14.22
N ASN A 453 -6.77 29.03 -14.03
CA ASN A 453 -5.65 29.07 -13.08
C ASN A 453 -6.04 29.85 -11.80
N LEU A 454 -7.30 29.75 -11.36
CA LEU A 454 -7.81 30.51 -10.21
C LEU A 454 -7.10 30.12 -8.92
N LEU A 455 -6.78 28.83 -8.78
CA LEU A 455 -6.14 28.19 -7.63
C LEU A 455 -4.79 27.57 -8.01
N ALA A 456 -4.09 28.12 -9.01
CA ALA A 456 -2.78 27.62 -9.45
C ALA A 456 -1.72 27.56 -8.32
N ALA A 457 -1.69 28.57 -7.43
CA ALA A 457 -0.75 28.58 -6.31
C ALA A 457 -1.06 27.48 -5.26
N PRO A 458 -2.32 27.34 -4.79
CA PRO A 458 -2.75 26.17 -4.03
C PRO A 458 -2.42 24.84 -4.71
N ARG A 459 -2.75 24.67 -6.00
CA ARG A 459 -2.49 23.45 -6.76
C ARG A 459 -1.01 23.08 -6.79
N ALA A 460 -0.13 24.06 -7.04
CA ALA A 460 1.31 23.85 -6.99
C ALA A 460 1.80 23.44 -5.57
N ALA A 461 1.21 24.04 -4.53
CA ALA A 461 1.49 23.66 -3.15
C ALA A 461 1.02 22.23 -2.82
N LEU A 462 -0.13 21.79 -3.34
CA LEU A 462 -0.61 20.41 -3.22
C LEU A 462 0.29 19.42 -3.96
N THR A 463 0.77 19.77 -5.16
CA THR A 463 1.72 18.92 -5.90
C THR A 463 3.04 18.78 -5.15
N ARG A 464 3.52 19.85 -4.50
CA ARG A 464 4.72 19.78 -3.64
C ARG A 464 4.49 18.91 -2.40
N LEU A 465 3.31 19.00 -1.79
CA LEU A 465 2.92 18.14 -0.67
C LEU A 465 2.92 16.66 -1.08
N ASN A 466 2.36 16.37 -2.25
CA ASN A 466 2.38 15.03 -2.83
C ASN A 466 3.81 14.52 -3.04
N GLN A 467 4.73 15.37 -3.52
CA GLN A 467 6.16 15.01 -3.66
C GLN A 467 6.81 14.69 -2.30
N GLN A 468 6.48 15.42 -1.24
CA GLN A 468 6.98 15.12 0.10
C GLN A 468 6.44 13.79 0.64
N ALA A 469 5.19 13.45 0.34
CA ALA A 469 4.61 12.14 0.67
C ALA A 469 5.32 10.99 -0.08
N HIS A 470 5.64 11.18 -1.36
CA HIS A 470 6.44 10.23 -2.14
C HIS A 470 7.84 10.07 -1.56
N GLN A 471 8.48 11.15 -1.14
CA GLN A 471 9.79 11.10 -0.50
C GLN A 471 9.75 10.37 0.85
N LEU A 472 8.70 10.58 1.65
CA LEU A 472 8.48 9.85 2.90
C LEU A 472 8.35 8.34 2.66
N ALA A 473 7.52 7.93 1.69
CA ALA A 473 7.36 6.53 1.31
C ALA A 473 8.66 5.91 0.80
N PHE A 474 9.40 6.62 -0.05
CA PHE A 474 10.71 6.18 -0.54
C PHE A 474 11.71 6.02 0.61
N ASP A 475 11.85 7.04 1.47
CA ASP A 475 12.76 7.01 2.62
C ASP A 475 12.41 5.86 3.57
N SER A 476 11.12 5.51 3.74
CA SER A 476 10.69 4.42 4.61
C SER A 476 11.22 3.04 4.21
N VAL A 477 11.30 2.76 2.91
CA VAL A 477 11.84 1.50 2.37
C VAL A 477 13.35 1.59 2.23
N PHE A 478 13.83 2.70 1.68
CA PHE A 478 15.23 2.85 1.32
C PHE A 478 16.17 3.01 2.51
N LEU A 479 15.71 3.58 3.63
CA LEU A 479 16.53 3.78 4.82
C LEU A 479 17.11 2.45 5.34
N ARG A 480 16.33 1.36 5.31
CA ARG A 480 16.79 0.03 5.78
C ARG A 480 17.89 -0.55 4.90
N ILE A 481 17.73 -0.43 3.59
CA ILE A 481 18.74 -0.83 2.62
C ILE A 481 20.01 0.01 2.80
N LYS A 482 19.86 1.34 2.93
CA LYS A 482 20.97 2.26 3.14
C LYS A 482 21.74 1.97 4.42
N GLN A 483 21.06 1.60 5.51
CA GLN A 483 21.69 1.21 6.78
C GLN A 483 22.64 0.02 6.59
N GLN A 484 22.17 -1.05 5.95
CA GLN A 484 23.01 -2.23 5.70
C GLN A 484 24.17 -1.94 4.74
N LEU A 485 23.93 -1.17 3.68
CA LEU A 485 24.96 -0.83 2.69
C LEU A 485 26.08 0.04 3.28
N LEU A 486 25.77 0.99 4.18
CA LEU A 486 26.78 1.85 4.79
C LEU A 486 27.73 1.09 5.75
N LEU A 487 27.27 -0.02 6.33
CA LEU A 487 28.09 -0.87 7.21
C LEU A 487 29.17 -1.66 6.44
N ILE A 488 29.00 -1.83 5.12
CA ILE A 488 29.92 -2.61 4.27
C ILE A 488 31.35 -2.07 4.33
N SER A 489 31.52 -0.74 4.22
CA SER A 489 32.85 -0.10 4.26
C SER A 489 33.62 -0.32 5.58
N LYS A 490 32.93 -0.76 6.64
CA LYS A 490 33.50 -0.94 7.99
C LYS A 490 33.65 -2.41 8.39
N MET A 491 33.34 -3.37 7.52
CA MET A 491 33.42 -4.78 7.89
C MET A 491 34.87 -5.26 7.96
N ASP A 492 35.23 -5.93 9.06
CA ASP A 492 36.56 -6.54 9.26
C ASP A 492 36.82 -7.73 8.30
N SER A 493 35.77 -8.25 7.65
CA SER A 493 35.84 -9.36 6.69
C SER A 493 36.67 -9.03 5.44
N TRP A 494 36.82 -7.76 5.06
CA TRP A 494 37.59 -7.34 3.88
C TRP A 494 39.12 -7.46 4.09
N ASN A 495 39.58 -7.28 5.34
CA ASN A 495 41.00 -7.26 5.72
C ASN A 495 41.49 -8.58 6.32
N THR A 496 40.59 -9.52 6.63
CA THR A 496 40.97 -10.75 7.32
C THR A 496 41.72 -11.68 6.37
N ALA A 497 43.05 -11.62 6.39
CA ALA A 497 43.93 -12.68 5.90
C ALA A 497 43.78 -13.89 6.83
N GLY A 498 42.79 -14.73 6.57
CA GLY A 498 42.57 -15.95 7.33
C GLY A 498 43.80 -16.88 7.23
N ILE A 499 44.12 -17.58 8.32
CA ILE A 499 45.25 -18.50 8.53
C ILE A 499 45.25 -19.73 7.55
N GLY A 500 44.46 -19.69 6.47
CA GLY A 500 44.32 -20.73 5.45
C GLY A 500 44.61 -20.28 4.00
N GLU A 501 45.15 -19.07 3.77
CA GLU A 501 45.40 -18.52 2.42
C GLU A 501 46.36 -19.37 1.54
N THR A 502 47.15 -20.28 2.12
CA THR A 502 48.06 -21.13 1.33
C THR A 502 47.38 -22.32 0.64
N LEU A 503 46.07 -22.56 0.85
CA LEU A 503 45.37 -23.74 0.30
C LEU A 503 44.11 -23.40 -0.53
N THR A 504 43.70 -22.12 -0.62
CA THR A 504 42.39 -21.73 -1.19
C THR A 504 42.45 -20.92 -2.49
N ASP A 505 43.64 -20.62 -3.01
CA ASP A 505 43.79 -19.82 -4.24
C ASP A 505 43.13 -20.46 -5.49
N ASP A 506 43.01 -21.80 -5.50
CA ASP A 506 42.49 -22.61 -6.61
C ASP A 506 41.04 -23.14 -6.44
N LEU A 507 40.30 -22.71 -5.40
CA LEU A 507 38.90 -23.12 -5.26
C LEU A 507 38.00 -22.37 -6.26
N PRO A 508 37.19 -23.08 -7.08
CA PRO A 508 36.28 -22.44 -8.02
C PRO A 508 35.20 -21.63 -7.30
N ALA A 509 34.73 -20.55 -7.96
CA ALA A 509 33.73 -19.60 -7.44
C ALA A 509 32.42 -20.24 -6.95
N PHE A 510 32.13 -21.48 -7.34
CA PHE A 510 30.99 -22.28 -6.90
C PHE A 510 30.99 -22.64 -5.40
N SER A 511 32.05 -22.32 -4.66
CA SER A 511 32.17 -22.57 -3.22
C SER A 511 31.77 -21.39 -2.33
N LEU A 512 31.59 -20.19 -2.90
CA LEU A 512 31.25 -18.98 -2.15
C LEU A 512 29.74 -18.70 -2.20
N THR A 513 29.14 -18.49 -1.03
CA THR A 513 27.74 -18.07 -0.89
C THR A 513 27.67 -16.56 -0.64
N PRO A 514 26.61 -15.88 -1.10
CA PRO A 514 26.43 -14.45 -0.82
C PRO A 514 26.38 -14.18 0.69
N LEU A 515 26.99 -13.09 1.13
CA LEU A 515 27.01 -12.69 2.53
C LEU A 515 25.62 -12.24 3.01
N GLU A 516 25.36 -12.38 4.31
CA GLU A 516 24.04 -12.15 4.92
C GLU A 516 23.48 -10.74 4.64
N TYR A 517 24.36 -9.73 4.57
CA TYR A 517 23.93 -8.37 4.27
C TYR A 517 23.28 -8.23 2.89
N ILE A 518 23.81 -8.91 1.86
CA ILE A 518 23.30 -8.77 0.49
C ILE A 518 22.11 -9.70 0.24
N SER A 519 22.09 -10.87 0.88
CA SER A 519 20.93 -11.77 0.83
C SER A 519 19.70 -11.14 1.50
N ASN A 520 19.88 -10.45 2.64
CA ASN A 520 18.79 -9.74 3.31
C ASN A 520 18.24 -8.60 2.45
N ILE A 521 19.10 -7.80 1.79
CA ILE A 521 18.67 -6.76 0.85
C ILE A 521 17.92 -7.39 -0.33
N GLY A 522 18.46 -8.47 -0.91
CA GLY A 522 17.84 -9.16 -2.04
C GLY A 522 16.45 -9.69 -1.71
N GLN A 523 16.30 -10.37 -0.57
CA GLN A 523 15.01 -10.88 -0.09
C GLN A 523 14.01 -9.76 0.21
N TYR A 524 14.48 -8.63 0.77
CA TYR A 524 13.65 -7.47 1.05
C TYR A 524 13.14 -6.77 -0.21
N ILE A 525 13.98 -6.62 -1.23
CA ILE A 525 13.55 -6.05 -2.53
C ILE A 525 12.60 -7.02 -3.24
N MET A 526 12.80 -8.33 -3.13
CA MET A 526 11.90 -9.34 -3.69
C MET A 526 10.51 -9.37 -3.04
N SER A 527 10.37 -8.95 -1.78
CA SER A 527 9.07 -8.87 -1.09
C SER A 527 8.35 -7.54 -1.28
N LEU A 528 9.00 -6.51 -1.84
CA LEU A 528 8.41 -5.21 -2.12
C LEU A 528 7.22 -5.27 -3.10
N PRO A 529 7.27 -6.03 -4.24
CA PRO A 529 6.13 -6.14 -5.15
C PRO A 529 4.86 -6.65 -4.46
N LEU A 530 4.97 -7.65 -3.57
CA LEU A 530 3.84 -8.20 -2.81
C LEU A 530 3.14 -7.16 -1.93
N ASN A 531 3.86 -6.12 -1.51
CA ASN A 531 3.32 -5.03 -0.70
C ASN A 531 2.81 -3.86 -1.54
N LEU A 532 3.19 -3.77 -2.81
CA LEU A 532 2.72 -2.76 -3.77
C LEU A 532 1.46 -3.22 -4.53
N GLU A 533 1.40 -4.50 -4.89
CA GLU A 533 0.28 -5.10 -5.64
C GLU A 533 -1.11 -4.78 -5.06
N PRO A 534 -1.37 -4.92 -3.74
CA PRO A 534 -2.70 -4.68 -3.17
C PRO A 534 -3.22 -3.26 -3.40
N PHE A 535 -2.33 -2.29 -3.57
CA PHE A 535 -2.66 -0.88 -3.76
C PHE A 535 -2.75 -0.48 -5.23
N VAL A 536 -2.09 -1.19 -6.13
CA VAL A 536 -2.14 -0.94 -7.58
C VAL A 536 -3.33 -1.66 -8.23
N THR A 537 -3.76 -2.80 -7.68
CA THR A 537 -4.94 -3.53 -8.19
C THR A 537 -6.28 -2.96 -7.74
N GLN A 538 -6.30 -2.11 -6.70
CA GLN A 538 -7.51 -1.37 -6.33
C GLN A 538 -7.64 -0.20 -7.30
N GLU A 539 -8.71 -0.15 -8.09
CA GLU A 539 -9.02 0.89 -9.10
C GLU A 539 -9.29 2.27 -8.46
N ASP A 540 -8.36 2.78 -7.67
CA ASP A 540 -8.50 4.04 -6.96
C ASP A 540 -7.92 5.16 -7.82
N SER A 541 -8.77 5.73 -8.68
CA SER A 541 -8.38 6.80 -9.63
C SER A 541 -7.67 8.00 -8.99
N ALA A 542 -7.93 8.24 -7.70
CA ALA A 542 -7.25 9.26 -6.91
C ALA A 542 -5.77 8.90 -6.66
N LEU A 543 -5.49 7.65 -6.33
CA LEU A 543 -4.14 7.15 -6.11
C LEU A 543 -3.33 7.16 -7.41
N GLU A 544 -3.90 6.71 -8.52
CA GLU A 544 -3.26 6.78 -9.84
C GLU A 544 -2.86 8.22 -10.20
N LEU A 545 -3.76 9.18 -9.98
CA LEU A 545 -3.49 10.60 -10.21
C LEU A 545 -2.37 11.13 -9.31
N ALA A 546 -2.34 10.72 -8.04
CA ALA A 546 -1.27 11.08 -7.11
C ALA A 546 0.09 10.53 -7.56
N LEU A 547 0.10 9.27 -7.97
CA LEU A 547 1.29 8.54 -8.37
C LEU A 547 1.87 9.09 -9.68
N HIS A 548 1.01 9.47 -10.64
CA HIS A 548 1.44 10.16 -11.87
C HIS A 548 1.93 11.59 -11.63
N ALA A 549 1.34 12.30 -10.66
CA ALA A 549 1.77 13.66 -10.31
C ALA A 549 3.05 13.69 -9.44
N GLY A 550 3.39 12.57 -8.80
CA GLY A 550 4.56 12.40 -7.96
C GLY A 550 5.83 12.17 -8.79
N LYS A 551 6.93 12.82 -8.40
CA LYS A 551 8.26 12.54 -8.96
C LYS A 551 9.04 11.69 -7.95
N LEU A 552 9.37 10.46 -8.33
CA LEU A 552 10.21 9.59 -7.52
C LEU A 552 11.69 10.02 -7.59
N PRO A 553 12.47 9.83 -6.50
CA PRO A 553 13.92 9.95 -6.53
C PRO A 553 14.55 8.95 -7.52
N PHE A 554 15.72 9.27 -8.09
CA PHE A 554 16.42 8.41 -9.07
C PHE A 554 15.56 7.99 -10.28
N PRO A 555 15.14 8.94 -11.14
CA PRO A 555 14.48 8.62 -12.40
C PRO A 555 15.42 7.82 -13.32
N PRO A 556 14.89 7.06 -14.30
CA PRO A 556 15.71 6.38 -15.29
C PRO A 556 16.59 7.37 -16.08
N GLU A 557 17.81 6.96 -16.41
CA GLU A 557 18.75 7.78 -17.19
C GLU A 557 18.18 8.02 -18.60
N GLN A 558 18.31 9.26 -19.12
CA GLN A 558 17.81 9.63 -20.44
C GLN A 558 18.57 8.85 -21.54
N GLY A 559 17.94 7.84 -22.13
CA GLY A 559 18.47 7.10 -23.28
C GLY A 559 18.61 5.59 -23.11
N ASP A 560 18.28 5.01 -21.95
CA ASP A 560 17.98 3.58 -21.91
C ASP A 560 16.59 3.37 -22.54
N GLU A 561 16.48 2.42 -23.47
CA GLU A 561 15.19 1.94 -23.99
C GLU A 561 14.41 1.40 -22.79
N LEU A 562 13.57 2.26 -22.21
CA LEU A 562 12.60 1.84 -21.23
C LEU A 562 11.68 0.86 -21.96
N PRO A 563 11.53 -0.40 -21.51
CA PRO A 563 10.26 -1.06 -21.72
C PRO A 563 9.22 -0.05 -21.22
N GLU A 564 8.19 0.23 -22.02
CA GLU A 564 7.01 0.92 -21.52
C GLU A 564 6.60 0.16 -20.25
N LEU A 565 6.99 0.69 -19.08
CA LEU A 565 6.67 0.08 -17.80
C LEU A 565 5.19 0.35 -17.61
N ASP A 566 4.39 -0.54 -18.19
CA ASP A 566 2.93 -0.48 -18.23
C ASP A 566 2.32 -0.47 -16.81
N ASN A 567 3.12 -0.79 -15.77
CA ASN A 567 2.66 -0.91 -14.40
C ASN A 567 3.41 0.04 -13.43
N MET A 568 2.65 0.79 -12.62
CA MET A 568 3.19 1.80 -11.67
C MET A 568 4.08 1.19 -10.57
N ALA A 569 3.83 -0.08 -10.21
CA ALA A 569 4.67 -0.83 -9.29
C ALA A 569 6.12 -0.94 -9.81
N ASP A 570 6.29 -1.05 -11.12
CA ASP A 570 7.61 -1.21 -11.75
C ASP A 570 8.41 0.10 -11.72
N ASN A 571 7.74 1.25 -11.78
CA ASN A 571 8.38 2.56 -11.64
C ASN A 571 8.92 2.77 -10.21
N TRP A 572 8.14 2.37 -9.20
CA TRP A 572 8.56 2.39 -7.78
C TRP A 572 9.71 1.41 -7.53
N LEU A 573 9.54 0.17 -7.98
CA LEU A 573 10.54 -0.88 -7.86
C LEU A 573 11.85 -0.46 -8.53
N GLY A 574 11.77 0.07 -9.75
CA GLY A 574 12.93 0.58 -10.49
C GLY A 574 13.62 1.74 -9.78
N SER A 575 12.89 2.66 -9.14
CA SER A 575 13.47 3.77 -8.36
C SER A 575 14.28 3.25 -7.16
N ILE A 576 13.71 2.32 -6.38
CA ILE A 576 14.38 1.72 -5.22
C ILE A 576 15.57 0.86 -5.64
N ALA A 577 15.44 0.07 -6.71
CA ALA A 577 16.52 -0.71 -7.29
C ALA A 577 17.70 0.17 -7.73
N ARG A 578 17.43 1.26 -8.47
CA ARG A 578 18.46 2.21 -8.90
C ARG A 578 19.16 2.87 -7.71
N ALA A 579 18.41 3.31 -6.72
CA ALA A 579 18.98 3.89 -5.51
C ALA A 579 19.85 2.90 -4.71
N THR A 580 19.41 1.64 -4.64
CA THR A 580 20.16 0.54 -4.01
C THR A 580 21.48 0.29 -4.74
N MET A 581 21.42 0.13 -6.06
CA MET A 581 22.62 -0.10 -6.87
C MET A 581 23.61 1.07 -6.78
N GLN A 582 23.13 2.31 -6.83
CA GLN A 582 23.98 3.49 -6.72
C GLN A 582 24.65 3.57 -5.34
N THR A 583 23.87 3.37 -4.27
CA THR A 583 24.40 3.42 -2.90
C THR A 583 25.34 2.26 -2.62
N TYR A 584 25.10 1.09 -3.23
CA TYR A 584 26.01 -0.03 -3.12
C TYR A 584 27.34 0.26 -3.84
N CYS A 585 27.30 0.84 -5.04
CA CYS A 585 28.50 1.30 -5.74
C CYS A 585 29.29 2.31 -4.88
N ASP A 586 28.61 3.30 -4.34
CA ASP A 586 29.24 4.32 -3.49
C ASP A 586 29.85 3.70 -2.23
N ALA A 587 29.17 2.75 -1.58
CA ALA A 587 29.67 2.05 -0.40
C ALA A 587 30.87 1.14 -0.71
N ILE A 588 30.86 0.43 -1.85
CA ILE A 588 31.97 -0.41 -2.30
C ILE A 588 33.23 0.45 -2.51
N LEU A 589 33.09 1.60 -3.16
CA LEU A 589 34.22 2.48 -3.47
C LEU A 589 34.85 3.13 -2.22
N GLN A 590 34.21 2.99 -1.05
CA GLN A 590 34.74 3.44 0.26
C GLN A 590 35.49 2.33 1.03
N ILE A 591 35.54 1.10 0.51
CA ILE A 591 36.30 0.02 1.13
C ILE A 591 37.80 0.34 0.98
N PRO A 592 38.59 0.34 2.07
CA PRO A 592 39.98 0.78 2.03
C PRO A 592 40.93 -0.20 1.31
N GLU A 593 40.80 -1.51 1.57
CA GLU A 593 41.66 -2.55 1.00
C GLU A 593 40.87 -3.86 0.84
N LEU A 594 41.20 -4.64 -0.19
CA LEU A 594 40.58 -5.93 -0.51
C LEU A 594 41.66 -6.99 -0.73
N SER A 595 41.61 -8.06 0.06
CA SER A 595 42.36 -9.30 -0.20
C SER A 595 41.87 -10.01 -1.49
N PRO A 596 42.67 -10.89 -2.11
CA PRO A 596 42.25 -11.67 -3.28
C PRO A 596 40.99 -12.51 -3.03
N HIS A 597 40.87 -13.08 -1.83
CA HIS A 597 39.69 -13.85 -1.43
C HIS A 597 38.46 -12.95 -1.26
N SER A 598 38.60 -11.83 -0.57
CA SER A 598 37.49 -10.91 -0.33
C SER A 598 37.04 -10.18 -1.61
N ALA A 599 37.94 -9.97 -2.58
CA ALA A 599 37.58 -9.50 -3.91
C ALA A 599 36.73 -10.52 -4.70
N LYS A 600 37.03 -11.83 -4.56
CA LYS A 600 36.17 -12.90 -5.10
C LYS A 600 34.82 -12.94 -4.39
N GLN A 601 34.78 -12.79 -3.06
CA GLN A 601 33.53 -12.74 -2.28
C GLN A 601 32.66 -11.54 -2.69
N LEU A 602 33.23 -10.33 -2.77
CA LEU A 602 32.50 -9.14 -3.20
C LEU A 602 31.94 -9.28 -4.62
N ALA A 603 32.68 -9.92 -5.53
CA ALA A 603 32.18 -10.22 -6.86
C ALA A 603 30.96 -11.16 -6.82
N THR A 604 30.99 -12.20 -5.97
CA THR A 604 29.84 -13.09 -5.74
C THR A 604 28.64 -12.34 -5.15
N ASP A 605 28.87 -11.43 -4.19
CA ASP A 605 27.81 -10.63 -3.57
C ASP A 605 27.15 -9.69 -4.59
N ILE A 606 27.94 -9.05 -5.46
CA ILE A 606 27.40 -8.20 -6.52
C ILE A 606 26.66 -9.02 -7.58
N ASP A 607 27.18 -10.19 -7.99
CA ASP A 607 26.50 -11.08 -8.93
C ASP A 607 25.13 -11.52 -8.38
N TYR A 608 25.04 -11.81 -7.07
CA TYR A 608 23.76 -12.12 -6.44
C TYR A 608 22.76 -10.97 -6.57
N LEU A 609 23.18 -9.72 -6.29
CA LEU A 609 22.31 -8.56 -6.45
C LEU A 609 21.88 -8.36 -7.91
N ILE A 610 22.79 -8.54 -8.88
CA ILE A 610 22.47 -8.46 -10.31
C ILE A 610 21.40 -9.50 -10.68
N ASN A 611 21.56 -10.75 -10.23
CA ASN A 611 20.58 -11.81 -10.48
C ASN A 611 19.20 -11.49 -9.87
N VAL A 612 19.16 -10.85 -8.69
CA VAL A 612 17.91 -10.39 -8.08
C VAL A 612 17.25 -9.30 -8.93
N MET A 613 18.01 -8.34 -9.45
CA MET A 613 17.49 -7.29 -10.34
C MET A 613 16.97 -7.88 -11.66
N ASP A 614 17.71 -8.81 -12.25
CA ASP A 614 17.31 -9.51 -13.47
C ASP A 614 16.03 -10.33 -13.26
N ALA A 615 15.89 -11.00 -12.11
CA ALA A 615 14.67 -11.74 -11.74
C ALA A 615 13.44 -10.84 -11.59
N LEU A 616 13.65 -9.56 -11.23
CA LEU A 616 12.62 -8.52 -11.16
C LEU A 616 12.39 -7.79 -12.50
N GLY A 617 13.08 -8.18 -13.57
CA GLY A 617 12.97 -7.56 -14.89
C GLY A 617 13.68 -6.20 -15.00
N LEU A 618 14.56 -5.85 -14.06
CA LEU A 618 15.27 -4.57 -14.01
C LEU A 618 16.69 -4.70 -14.55
N GLN A 619 17.12 -3.71 -15.32
CA GLN A 619 18.50 -3.70 -15.84
C GLN A 619 19.50 -3.25 -14.76
N PRO A 620 20.60 -3.99 -14.55
CA PRO A 620 21.64 -3.60 -13.62
C PRO A 620 22.40 -2.36 -14.11
N SER A 621 22.81 -1.49 -13.18
CA SER A 621 23.54 -0.26 -13.50
C SER A 621 24.88 -0.58 -14.19
N ARG A 622 25.21 0.18 -15.24
CA ARG A 622 26.50 0.09 -15.96
C ARG A 622 27.69 0.21 -15.00
N THR A 623 27.59 1.09 -13.99
CA THR A 623 28.63 1.28 -12.97
C THR A 623 28.87 0.00 -12.16
N LEU A 624 27.80 -0.70 -11.77
CA LEU A 624 27.88 -1.94 -11.01
C LEU A 624 28.51 -3.06 -11.85
N GLN A 625 28.09 -3.19 -13.13
CA GLN A 625 28.69 -4.12 -14.08
C GLN A 625 30.18 -3.86 -14.31
N HIS A 626 30.58 -2.59 -14.41
CA HIS A 626 31.98 -2.21 -14.54
C HIS A 626 32.80 -2.60 -13.30
N ILE A 627 32.26 -2.40 -12.10
CA ILE A 627 32.93 -2.78 -10.84
C ILE A 627 33.14 -4.30 -10.79
N VAL A 628 32.11 -5.11 -11.08
CA VAL A 628 32.24 -6.58 -11.11
C VAL A 628 33.28 -7.05 -12.11
N THR A 629 33.27 -6.46 -13.31
CA THR A 629 34.25 -6.78 -14.34
C THR A 629 35.67 -6.51 -13.85
N LEU A 630 35.89 -5.36 -13.21
CA LEU A 630 37.18 -5.00 -12.63
C LEU A 630 37.59 -5.88 -11.45
N LEU A 631 36.65 -6.35 -10.62
CA LEU A 631 36.93 -7.25 -9.50
C LEU A 631 37.31 -8.67 -9.98
N LYS A 632 36.63 -9.19 -11.00
CA LYS A 632 36.87 -10.52 -11.58
C LYS A 632 38.13 -10.61 -12.45
N THR A 633 38.61 -9.48 -12.96
CA THR A 633 39.77 -9.45 -13.87
C THR A 633 41.06 -9.88 -13.15
N ARG A 634 41.88 -10.70 -13.80
CA ARG A 634 43.19 -11.11 -13.30
C ARG A 634 44.14 -9.90 -13.25
N PRO A 635 45.08 -9.81 -12.30
CA PRO A 635 46.00 -8.67 -12.19
C PRO A 635 46.80 -8.39 -13.48
N GLU A 636 47.12 -9.43 -14.25
CA GLU A 636 47.87 -9.36 -15.51
C GLU A 636 47.10 -8.64 -16.64
N ASP A 637 45.79 -8.88 -16.72
CA ASP A 637 44.91 -8.36 -17.78
C ASP A 637 44.25 -7.02 -17.40
N TYR A 638 44.44 -6.56 -16.16
CA TYR A 638 43.74 -5.41 -15.59
C TYR A 638 43.92 -4.13 -16.42
N ARG A 639 45.14 -3.88 -16.94
CA ARG A 639 45.44 -2.72 -17.80
C ARG A 639 44.77 -2.78 -19.17
N GLN A 640 44.44 -3.96 -19.68
CA GLN A 640 43.80 -4.12 -20.98
C GLN A 640 42.29 -3.90 -20.86
N VAL A 641 41.66 -4.49 -19.85
CA VAL A 641 40.22 -4.39 -19.59
C VAL A 641 39.81 -2.99 -19.14
N SER A 642 40.64 -2.33 -18.33
CA SER A 642 40.36 -0.97 -17.81
C SER A 642 40.38 0.15 -18.87
N LYS A 643 40.94 -0.08 -20.07
CA LYS A 643 40.97 0.93 -21.16
C LYS A 643 39.59 1.31 -21.68
N GLY A 644 38.60 0.42 -21.56
CA GLY A 644 37.22 0.66 -21.98
C GLY A 644 36.31 1.23 -20.89
N LEU A 645 36.83 1.45 -19.67
CA LEU A 645 36.03 1.77 -18.48
C LEU A 645 36.33 3.19 -17.94
N PRO A 646 35.45 3.79 -17.13
CA PRO A 646 35.69 5.10 -16.54
C PRO A 646 36.96 5.10 -15.67
N ARG A 647 37.92 6.00 -16.01
CA ARG A 647 39.25 6.05 -15.38
C ARG A 647 39.22 6.17 -13.86
N ARG A 648 38.28 6.94 -13.30
CA ARG A 648 38.15 7.11 -11.85
C ARG A 648 37.83 5.79 -11.15
N LEU A 649 36.85 5.04 -11.66
CA LEU A 649 36.48 3.72 -11.13
C LEU A 649 37.64 2.72 -11.23
N ALA A 650 38.30 2.66 -12.40
CA ALA A 650 39.44 1.77 -12.60
C ALA A 650 40.61 2.09 -11.65
N THR A 651 40.87 3.36 -11.37
CA THR A 651 41.93 3.75 -10.43
C THR A 651 41.58 3.36 -9.00
N THR A 652 40.35 3.65 -8.54
CA THR A 652 39.90 3.33 -7.18
C THR A 652 39.88 1.82 -6.93
N VAL A 653 39.36 1.03 -7.86
CA VAL A 653 39.32 -0.43 -7.72
C VAL A 653 40.74 -1.04 -7.78
N ALA A 654 41.66 -0.44 -8.55
CA ALA A 654 43.06 -0.87 -8.55
C ALA A 654 43.75 -0.59 -7.22
N THR A 655 43.51 0.58 -6.62
CA THR A 655 44.04 0.91 -5.29
C THR A 655 43.47 0.00 -4.21
N MET A 656 42.18 -0.34 -4.28
CA MET A 656 41.54 -1.26 -3.34
C MET A 656 42.12 -2.67 -3.41
N ARG A 657 42.46 -3.17 -4.61
CA ARG A 657 43.01 -4.52 -4.82
C ARG A 657 44.54 -4.59 -4.74
N SER A 658 45.23 -3.47 -4.51
CA SER A 658 46.69 -3.38 -4.57
C SER A 658 47.29 -3.88 -5.90
N VAL A 659 46.62 -3.61 -7.04
CA VAL A 659 47.07 -4.00 -8.39
C VAL A 659 47.72 -2.81 -9.10
N ASN A 660 48.82 -3.05 -9.81
CA ASN A 660 49.53 -2.03 -10.58
C ASN A 660 48.69 -1.55 -11.79
N TYR A 661 48.00 -0.41 -11.63
CA TYR A 661 47.30 0.30 -12.69
C TYR A 661 48.24 1.19 -13.49
#